data_AF-A0A316TSS3-F1
#
_entry.id   AF-A0A316TSS3-F1
#
_cell.length_a   1.000
_cell.length_b   1.000
_cell.length_c   1.000
_cell.angle_alpha   90.00
_cell.angle_beta   90.00
_cell.angle_gamma   90.00
#
_symmetry.space_group_name_H-M   'P 1'
#
loop_
_entity.id
_entity.type
_entity.pdbx_description
1 polymer ?
#
loop_
_entity_poly.entity_id
_entity_poly.type
_entity_poly.pdbx_seq_one_letter_code
_entity_poly.pdbx_strand_id
1 'polypeptide(L)'
;MTVSQWVARLRRAAPYLAPVAGAGSVALGVAALAVHGIQGPDWSADVDPFWHTVVVWCVVVGGVGALLARFRPEHPFGWLAVLAGWLLGSSEVALVVAALSGPPGVDRWLLWLGSWLWLPGYALLATVALTLLPDGRLPSPRWRPVLVAQTVVVVVATALEAVTPWERLDPPMRTSGLTNPLEVAAVAGVRSAGPALVAAAALVAVSALLLRVRSARGADRWRLLPIAVGAALAVAVALSAAAAPDSWGPWVAATSVVPLVAGIGLAVLQGELVGADAAIGRSVAYAALTAVVVAGYLAVVGAVGASVGGPTALLAIVLVGVTLHPAQQLVQRQVNRLLYGRRDDPTQVLAAFGQRLEGMGSAEPGGEGLPGLAHTLADTLRLPYVAVTVNDEVVSRAGSPAGVAVSERLVHRGEDVGELHVSPRRGEPTLSAADRRVLAGLRPALAAAVHSLRMTRDVVRSRAAIAEARDAERERLRRDLHDDVGPTLAALVMQLDLAREQVAADPAAAEALLDRIKEGVTGVVDSTRRIAHDLGPRDLDDADLRAALTEVVDRFSAGPVLISADLADTGPLSEGAETAILRATAEALANVVRHSGAQTCRVALGRENGQVTLTVSDDGIGITGAETPGLGLRSLRARAEQLGGRCDIASSGAGTTVTLRLPAHAADGGGPA
;
A
#
# COMPACT_ATOMS: atom_id res chain seq x y z
N MET A 1 42.74 -16.57 22.97
CA MET A 1 41.34 -16.13 22.74
C MET A 1 41.39 -14.99 21.73
N THR A 2 40.78 -15.14 20.54
CA THR A 2 40.87 -14.12 19.47
C THR A 2 39.92 -12.95 19.74
N VAL A 3 40.20 -11.76 19.16
CA VAL A 3 39.32 -10.58 19.27
C VAL A 3 37.88 -10.92 18.82
N SER A 4 37.73 -11.78 17.81
CA SER A 4 36.43 -12.29 17.35
C SER A 4 35.67 -13.11 18.41
N GLN A 5 36.38 -13.94 19.19
CA GLN A 5 35.78 -14.71 20.28
C GLN A 5 35.33 -13.80 21.45
N TRP A 6 36.10 -12.74 21.72
CA TRP A 6 35.74 -11.73 22.73
C TRP A 6 34.48 -10.95 22.33
N VAL A 7 34.43 -10.46 21.09
CA VAL A 7 33.28 -9.73 20.54
C VAL A 7 32.01 -10.60 20.53
N ALA A 8 32.13 -11.89 20.18
CA ALA A 8 31.00 -12.82 20.19
C ALA A 8 30.46 -13.12 21.60
N ARG A 9 31.32 -13.12 22.63
CA ARG A 9 30.88 -13.21 24.03
C ARG A 9 30.24 -11.92 24.51
N LEU A 10 30.82 -10.77 24.15
CA LEU A 10 30.29 -9.46 24.49
C LEU A 10 28.88 -9.27 23.91
N ARG A 11 28.65 -9.66 22.64
CA ARG A 11 27.32 -9.65 22.01
C ARG A 11 26.29 -10.45 22.79
N ARG A 12 26.67 -11.61 23.34
CA ARG A 12 25.75 -12.48 24.10
C ARG A 12 25.44 -11.94 25.50
N ALA A 13 26.41 -11.29 26.14
CA ALA A 13 26.27 -10.77 27.50
C ALA A 13 25.68 -9.35 27.56
N ALA A 14 25.86 -8.54 26.51
CA ALA A 14 25.45 -7.14 26.48
C ALA A 14 23.96 -6.86 26.76
N PRO A 15 22.99 -7.69 26.33
CA PRO A 15 21.58 -7.48 26.68
C PRO A 15 21.30 -7.50 28.19
N TYR A 16 22.16 -8.17 28.96
CA TYR A 16 22.05 -8.29 30.42
C TYR A 16 22.97 -7.28 31.14
N LEU A 17 24.20 -7.11 30.64
CA LEU A 17 25.19 -6.23 31.25
C LEU A 17 24.88 -4.74 31.05
N ALA A 18 24.41 -4.36 29.85
CA ALA A 18 24.22 -2.94 29.54
C ALA A 18 23.09 -2.28 30.36
N PRO A 19 21.91 -2.90 30.57
CA PRO A 19 20.89 -2.35 31.47
C PRO A 19 21.36 -2.22 32.91
N VAL A 20 22.09 -3.21 33.43
CA VAL A 20 22.63 -3.19 34.80
C VAL A 20 23.66 -2.07 34.95
N ALA A 21 24.57 -1.93 33.99
CA ALA A 21 25.57 -0.88 34.01
C ALA A 21 24.94 0.52 33.85
N GLY A 22 23.90 0.66 33.02
CA GLY A 22 23.11 1.88 32.90
C GLY A 22 22.36 2.23 34.20
N ALA A 23 21.71 1.24 34.83
CA ALA A 23 21.04 1.42 36.11
C ALA A 23 22.02 1.83 37.22
N GLY A 24 23.23 1.27 37.23
CA GLY A 24 24.29 1.68 38.15
C GLY A 24 24.70 3.15 37.95
N SER A 25 24.85 3.59 36.70
CA SER A 25 25.14 5.00 36.39
C SER A 25 24.03 5.93 36.89
N VAL A 26 22.77 5.59 36.62
CA VAL A 26 21.62 6.37 37.11
C VAL A 26 21.55 6.38 38.63
N ALA A 27 21.79 5.24 39.29
CA ALA A 27 21.80 5.14 40.75
C ALA A 27 22.87 6.03 41.39
N LEU A 28 24.06 6.12 40.80
CA LEU A 28 25.11 7.05 41.25
C LEU A 28 24.68 8.51 41.12
N GLY A 29 24.04 8.89 40.01
CA GLY A 29 23.49 10.23 39.82
C GLY A 29 22.36 10.56 40.82
N VAL A 30 21.48 9.61 41.10
CA VAL A 30 20.40 9.77 42.10
C VAL A 30 20.97 9.86 43.50
N ALA A 31 22.00 9.07 43.83
CA ALA A 31 22.68 9.14 45.11
C ALA A 31 23.34 10.52 45.31
N ALA A 32 24.03 11.04 44.29
CA ALA A 32 24.60 12.39 44.33
C ALA A 32 23.51 13.47 44.56
N LEU A 33 22.39 13.40 43.82
CA LEU A 33 21.25 14.32 43.97
C LEU A 33 20.62 14.26 45.36
N ALA A 34 20.33 13.05 45.85
CA ALA A 34 19.66 12.84 47.14
C ALA A 34 20.48 13.43 48.28
N VAL A 35 21.80 13.29 48.24
CA VAL A 35 22.66 13.79 49.30
C VAL A 35 22.85 15.31 49.24
N HIS A 36 22.93 15.91 48.06
CA HIS A 36 22.88 17.38 47.96
C HIS A 36 21.56 17.96 48.47
N GLY A 37 20.44 17.26 48.28
CA GLY A 37 19.15 17.65 48.84
C GLY A 37 19.10 17.61 50.38
N ILE A 38 19.90 16.77 51.03
CA ILE A 38 19.94 16.61 52.50
C ILE A 38 20.76 17.73 53.18
N GLN A 39 21.78 18.26 52.49
CA GLN A 39 22.78 19.17 53.08
C GLN A 39 22.38 20.66 53.05
N GLY A 40 21.32 21.03 52.32
CA GLY A 40 20.84 22.41 52.22
C GLY A 40 21.66 23.32 51.26
N PRO A 41 21.14 24.52 50.94
CA PRO A 41 21.70 25.40 49.90
C PRO A 41 23.09 25.96 50.22
N ASP A 42 23.40 26.22 51.50
CA ASP A 42 24.69 26.80 51.91
C ASP A 42 25.88 25.84 51.67
N TRP A 43 25.67 24.53 51.79
CA TRP A 43 26.70 23.51 51.56
C TRP A 43 26.99 23.29 50.06
N SER A 44 25.98 23.49 49.20
CA SER A 44 26.10 23.29 47.74
C SER A 44 27.01 24.31 47.05
N ALA A 45 27.25 25.46 47.68
CA ALA A 45 28.14 26.50 47.18
C ALA A 45 29.64 26.16 47.38
N ASP A 46 29.97 25.33 48.37
CA ASP A 46 31.35 25.09 48.83
C ASP A 46 31.94 23.72 48.43
N VAL A 47 31.13 22.74 47.99
CA VAL A 47 31.58 21.35 47.76
C VAL A 47 31.82 21.00 46.30
N ASP A 48 30.96 21.38 45.36
CA ASP A 48 31.27 21.33 43.93
C ASP A 48 30.22 22.15 43.17
N PRO A 49 30.59 23.26 42.50
CA PRO A 49 29.65 24.02 41.68
C PRO A 49 29.00 23.16 40.59
N PHE A 50 29.62 22.05 40.17
CA PHE A 50 29.31 21.27 38.97
C PHE A 50 28.43 20.03 39.18
N TRP A 51 27.93 19.77 40.39
CA TRP A 51 27.13 18.58 40.70
C TRP A 51 25.92 18.35 39.78
N HIS A 52 25.27 19.44 39.36
CA HIS A 52 24.15 19.46 38.43
C HIS A 52 24.56 18.88 37.06
N THR A 53 25.82 19.08 36.66
CA THR A 53 26.40 18.47 35.46
C THR A 53 26.55 16.97 35.63
N VAL A 54 26.99 16.49 36.79
CA VAL A 54 27.18 15.06 37.02
C VAL A 54 25.85 14.30 37.00
N VAL A 55 24.78 14.84 37.58
CA VAL A 55 23.45 14.21 37.53
C VAL A 55 22.99 14.05 36.08
N VAL A 56 23.08 15.10 35.28
CA VAL A 56 22.70 15.07 33.85
C VAL A 56 23.55 14.06 33.09
N TRP A 57 24.85 14.00 33.35
CA TRP A 57 25.74 13.05 32.69
C TRP A 57 25.44 11.60 33.10
N CYS A 58 25.28 11.31 34.39
CA CYS A 58 24.96 9.97 34.88
C CYS A 58 23.66 9.42 34.28
N VAL A 59 22.64 10.26 34.16
CA VAL A 59 21.33 9.88 33.62
C VAL A 59 21.33 9.82 32.09
N VAL A 60 21.77 10.90 31.43
CA VAL A 60 21.65 11.02 29.97
C VAL A 60 22.77 10.29 29.26
N VAL A 61 24.03 10.56 29.63
CA VAL A 61 25.19 9.93 28.99
C VAL A 61 25.26 8.45 29.36
N GLY A 62 25.08 8.12 30.64
CA GLY A 62 25.03 6.74 31.10
C GLY A 62 23.83 5.96 30.54
N GLY A 63 22.64 6.54 30.53
CA GLY A 63 21.42 5.91 30.00
C GLY A 63 21.46 5.69 28.49
N VAL A 64 21.84 6.71 27.70
CA VAL A 64 22.01 6.55 26.24
C VAL A 64 23.18 5.62 25.94
N GLY A 65 24.27 5.67 26.71
CA GLY A 65 25.38 4.73 26.62
C GLY A 65 24.94 3.29 26.81
N ALA A 66 24.12 3.01 27.81
CA ALA A 66 23.57 1.67 28.07
C ALA A 66 22.64 1.20 26.96
N LEU A 67 21.80 2.10 26.43
CA LEU A 67 20.97 1.81 25.27
C LEU A 67 21.82 1.41 24.05
N LEU A 68 22.88 2.19 23.78
CA LEU A 68 23.81 1.91 22.69
C LEU A 68 24.61 0.63 22.91
N ALA A 69 25.08 0.37 24.12
CA ALA A 69 25.79 -0.87 24.46
C ALA A 69 24.88 -2.10 24.35
N ARG A 70 23.58 -1.97 24.61
CA ARG A 70 22.59 -3.03 24.45
C ARG A 70 22.34 -3.36 22.98
N PHE A 71 22.08 -2.36 22.16
CA PHE A 71 21.70 -2.56 20.75
C PHE A 71 22.88 -2.65 19.80
N ARG A 72 24.02 -2.03 20.13
CA ARG A 72 25.27 -2.04 19.38
C ARG A 72 26.45 -2.34 20.31
N PRO A 73 26.52 -3.56 20.87
CA PRO A 73 27.57 -3.93 21.82
C PRO A 73 28.98 -3.84 21.25
N GLU A 74 29.14 -3.92 19.93
CA GLU A 74 30.43 -3.74 19.26
C GLU A 74 30.87 -2.29 19.13
N HIS A 75 29.94 -1.35 19.28
CA HIS A 75 30.24 0.06 19.13
C HIS A 75 30.83 0.60 20.45
N PRO A 76 32.08 1.08 20.46
CA PRO A 76 32.80 1.42 21.69
C PRO A 76 32.16 2.59 22.45
N PHE A 77 31.48 3.51 21.76
CA PHE A 77 30.85 4.68 22.38
C PHE A 77 29.85 4.31 23.49
N GLY A 78 29.05 3.25 23.31
CA GLY A 78 28.04 2.87 24.31
C GLY A 78 28.69 2.53 25.66
N TRP A 79 29.74 1.71 25.63
CA TRP A 79 30.50 1.34 26.82
C TRP A 79 31.31 2.49 27.40
N LEU A 80 31.92 3.33 26.55
CA LEU A 80 32.64 4.52 27.00
C LEU A 80 31.72 5.54 27.68
N ALA A 81 30.49 5.70 27.19
CA ALA A 81 29.49 6.59 27.78
C ALA A 81 28.97 6.06 29.13
N VAL A 82 28.76 4.76 29.26
CA VAL A 82 28.45 4.14 30.56
C VAL A 82 29.61 4.30 31.54
N LEU A 83 30.84 4.01 31.11
CA LEU A 83 32.03 4.20 31.94
C LEU A 83 32.19 5.66 32.38
N ALA A 84 31.96 6.62 31.49
CA ALA A 84 31.98 8.03 31.83
C ALA A 84 30.95 8.37 32.92
N GLY A 85 29.71 7.87 32.79
CA GLY A 85 28.68 8.03 33.83
C GLY A 85 29.09 7.45 35.18
N TRP A 86 29.72 6.26 35.20
CA TRP A 86 30.25 5.67 36.43
C TRP A 86 31.39 6.47 37.05
N LEU A 87 32.34 6.94 36.23
CA LEU A 87 33.48 7.72 36.70
C LEU A 87 33.03 9.05 37.32
N LEU A 88 32.15 9.80 36.63
CA LEU A 88 31.60 11.05 37.14
C LEU A 88 30.77 10.81 38.40
N GLY A 89 29.81 9.88 38.35
CA GLY A 89 28.94 9.58 39.49
C GLY A 89 29.71 9.10 40.72
N SER A 90 30.75 8.29 40.52
CA SER A 90 31.62 7.83 41.63
C SER A 90 32.47 8.97 42.17
N SER A 91 32.91 9.92 41.32
CA SER A 91 33.62 11.13 41.72
C SER A 91 32.78 11.92 42.72
N GLU A 92 31.53 12.20 42.36
CA GLU A 92 30.61 12.96 43.22
C GLU A 92 30.26 12.21 44.50
N VAL A 93 29.91 10.93 44.40
CA VAL A 93 29.61 10.12 45.59
C VAL A 93 30.81 10.11 46.54
N ALA A 94 32.04 10.05 46.02
CA ALA A 94 33.24 10.09 46.85
C ALA A 94 33.41 11.46 47.55
N LEU A 95 33.23 12.58 46.83
CA LEU A 95 33.28 13.93 47.41
C LEU A 95 32.22 14.12 48.50
N VAL A 96 31.01 13.69 48.19
CA VAL A 96 29.85 13.82 49.06
C VAL A 96 29.96 12.95 50.31
N VAL A 97 30.43 11.70 50.18
CA VAL A 97 30.66 10.83 51.34
C VAL A 97 31.82 11.35 52.18
N ALA A 98 32.90 11.84 51.57
CA ALA A 98 33.99 12.47 52.32
C ALA A 98 33.49 13.66 53.15
N ALA A 99 32.62 14.48 52.56
CA ALA A 99 31.93 15.58 53.22
C ALA A 99 31.08 15.13 54.43
N LEU A 100 30.45 13.95 54.37
CA LEU A 100 29.59 13.41 55.42
C LEU A 100 30.34 12.67 56.54
N SER A 101 31.57 12.19 56.29
CA SER A 101 32.18 11.11 57.08
C SER A 101 32.73 11.50 58.46
N GLY A 102 32.85 12.78 58.80
CA GLY A 102 33.49 13.16 60.08
C GLY A 102 34.94 12.63 60.21
N PRO A 103 35.50 12.42 61.43
CA PRO A 103 36.93 12.48 61.81
C PRO A 103 37.97 11.67 60.97
N PRO A 104 39.29 11.97 61.10
CA PRO A 104 40.23 11.99 59.98
C PRO A 104 40.80 10.61 59.60
N GLY A 105 40.76 10.30 58.31
CA GLY A 105 41.48 9.18 57.68
C GLY A 105 40.78 8.56 56.47
N VAL A 106 39.46 8.37 56.54
CA VAL A 106 38.64 7.81 55.44
C VAL A 106 38.23 8.89 54.44
N ASP A 107 38.01 10.10 54.94
CA ASP A 107 37.81 11.33 54.17
C ASP A 107 38.93 11.59 53.15
N ARG A 108 40.20 11.39 53.50
CA ARG A 108 41.35 11.71 52.64
C ARG A 108 41.39 10.90 51.34
N TRP A 109 41.16 9.58 51.41
CA TRP A 109 41.17 8.74 50.21
C TRP A 109 39.91 8.92 49.36
N LEU A 110 38.77 9.23 49.98
CA LEU A 110 37.54 9.57 49.27
C LEU A 110 37.65 10.92 48.55
N LEU A 111 38.23 11.95 49.20
CA LEU A 111 38.56 13.22 48.56
C LEU A 111 39.55 13.03 47.41
N TRP A 112 40.55 12.15 47.58
CA TRP A 112 41.48 11.81 46.52
C TRP A 112 40.77 11.18 45.32
N LEU A 113 39.90 10.19 45.54
CA LEU A 113 39.10 9.62 44.44
C LEU A 113 38.23 10.67 43.76
N GLY A 114 37.54 11.51 44.54
CA GLY A 114 36.68 12.57 44.04
C GLY A 114 37.41 13.68 43.28
N SER A 115 38.72 13.90 43.55
CA SER A 115 39.44 15.05 42.98
C SER A 115 39.81 14.90 41.51
N TRP A 116 39.89 13.68 40.97
CA TRP A 116 40.38 13.45 39.60
C TRP A 116 39.49 12.54 38.75
N LEU A 117 38.60 11.74 39.35
CA LEU A 117 37.86 10.70 38.63
C LEU A 117 36.87 11.27 37.59
N TRP A 118 36.43 12.52 37.77
CA TRP A 118 35.61 13.25 36.79
C TRP A 118 36.32 13.44 35.44
N LEU A 119 37.63 13.76 35.42
CA LEU A 119 38.37 14.11 34.21
C LEU A 119 38.36 13.01 33.13
N PRO A 120 38.72 11.74 33.42
CA PRO A 120 38.72 10.70 32.40
C PRO A 120 37.32 10.47 31.82
N GLY A 121 36.24 10.68 32.58
CA GLY A 121 34.89 10.55 32.06
C GLY A 121 34.56 11.57 30.96
N TYR A 122 34.92 12.85 31.15
CA TYR A 122 34.79 13.86 30.10
C TYR A 122 35.77 13.62 28.95
N ALA A 123 37.03 13.38 29.29
CA ALA A 123 38.11 13.33 28.32
C ALA A 123 37.96 12.14 27.36
N LEU A 124 37.51 10.96 27.83
CA LEU A 124 37.25 9.80 26.97
C LEU A 124 36.17 10.08 25.92
N LEU A 125 35.10 10.78 26.28
CA LEU A 125 34.04 11.10 25.33
C LEU A 125 34.43 12.22 24.36
N ALA A 126 35.07 13.27 24.86
CA ALA A 126 35.48 14.42 24.06
C ALA A 126 36.62 14.10 23.07
N THR A 127 37.41 13.05 23.32
CA THR A 127 38.58 12.69 22.50
C THR A 127 38.40 11.36 21.78
N VAL A 128 38.53 10.24 22.51
CA VAL A 128 38.56 8.87 21.98
C VAL A 128 37.22 8.50 21.35
N ALA A 129 36.11 8.70 22.06
CA ALA A 129 34.80 8.29 21.58
C ALA A 129 34.37 9.10 20.35
N LEU A 130 34.61 10.42 20.35
CA LEU A 130 34.29 11.31 19.23
C LEU A 130 35.06 10.95 17.94
N THR A 131 36.33 10.52 18.06
CA THR A 131 37.15 10.10 16.91
C THR A 131 36.65 8.80 16.25
N LEU A 132 35.96 7.96 17.02
CA LEU A 132 35.42 6.68 16.56
C LEU A 132 34.03 6.80 15.92
N LEU A 133 33.37 7.96 16.03
CA LEU A 133 32.04 8.16 15.45
C LEU A 133 32.08 8.25 13.91
N PRO A 134 30.99 7.84 13.22
CA PRO A 134 29.75 7.28 13.76
C PRO A 134 29.73 5.74 13.83
N ASP A 135 30.69 5.07 13.20
CA ASP A 135 30.65 3.61 12.97
C ASP A 135 31.51 2.80 13.95
N GLY A 136 32.13 3.45 14.94
CA GLY A 136 33.03 2.82 15.92
C GLY A 136 34.42 2.51 15.35
N ARG A 137 34.75 3.08 14.19
CA ARG A 137 36.00 2.81 13.46
C ARG A 137 36.77 4.10 13.23
N LEU A 138 38.08 3.99 13.02
CA LEU A 138 38.92 5.14 12.67
C LEU A 138 38.67 5.61 11.22
N PRO A 139 38.82 6.92 10.91
CA PRO A 139 38.61 7.44 9.56
C PRO A 139 39.51 6.78 8.51
N SER A 140 40.75 6.47 8.87
CA SER A 140 41.67 5.67 8.08
C SER A 140 42.71 5.00 8.99
N PRO A 141 43.49 4.01 8.50
CA PRO A 141 44.54 3.37 9.29
C PRO A 141 45.59 4.36 9.84
N ARG A 142 45.77 5.51 9.17
CA ARG A 142 46.70 6.58 9.57
C ARG A 142 46.27 7.31 10.86
N TRP A 143 45.02 7.13 11.31
CA TRP A 143 44.53 7.68 12.57
C TRP A 143 44.81 6.78 13.78
N ARG A 144 45.42 5.60 13.60
CA ARG A 144 45.82 4.74 14.72
C ARG A 144 46.79 5.43 15.69
N PRO A 145 47.87 6.09 15.23
CA PRO A 145 48.74 6.87 16.11
C PRO A 145 47.98 8.00 16.83
N VAL A 146 47.01 8.64 16.17
CA VAL A 146 46.19 9.70 16.77
C VAL A 146 45.34 9.17 17.92
N LEU A 147 44.69 8.01 17.74
CA LEU A 147 43.91 7.37 18.81
C LEU A 147 44.80 6.99 20.01
N VAL A 148 45.99 6.45 19.74
CA VAL A 148 46.98 6.13 20.79
C VAL A 148 47.40 7.40 21.51
N ALA A 149 47.74 8.47 20.78
CA ALA A 149 48.12 9.75 21.34
C ALA A 149 47.00 10.35 22.21
N GLN A 150 45.74 10.33 21.74
CA GLN A 150 44.59 10.78 22.53
C GLN A 150 44.42 9.96 23.81
N THR A 151 44.57 8.63 23.73
CA THR A 151 44.49 7.75 24.90
C THR A 151 45.61 8.06 25.90
N VAL A 152 46.84 8.26 25.42
CA VAL A 152 47.98 8.68 26.25
C VAL A 152 47.71 10.04 26.89
N VAL A 153 47.16 11.00 26.14
CA VAL A 153 46.78 12.32 26.67
C VAL A 153 45.76 12.18 27.80
N VAL A 154 44.72 11.37 27.64
CA VAL A 154 43.73 11.13 28.70
C VAL A 154 44.39 10.54 29.94
N VAL A 155 45.24 9.51 29.77
CA VAL A 155 45.94 8.87 30.89
C VAL A 155 46.88 9.84 31.60
N VAL A 156 47.68 10.59 30.85
CA VAL A 156 48.64 11.57 31.40
C VAL A 156 47.90 12.71 32.10
N ALA A 157 46.86 13.28 31.50
CA ALA A 157 46.08 14.34 32.12
C ALA A 157 45.38 13.86 33.40
N THR A 158 44.87 12.63 33.41
CA THR A 158 44.26 12.02 34.60
C THR A 158 45.28 11.80 35.70
N ALA A 159 46.46 11.26 35.37
CA ALA A 159 47.54 11.08 36.33
C ALA A 159 48.04 12.41 36.90
N LEU A 160 48.10 13.45 36.06
CA LEU A 160 48.48 14.80 36.48
C LEU A 160 47.50 15.37 37.51
N GLU A 161 46.19 15.23 37.28
CA GLU A 161 45.18 15.67 38.25
C GLU A 161 45.25 14.85 39.54
N ALA A 162 45.43 13.52 39.46
CA ALA A 162 45.48 12.65 40.63
C ALA A 162 46.62 12.97 41.61
N VAL A 163 47.73 13.54 41.12
CA VAL A 163 48.91 13.92 41.94
C VAL A 163 49.04 15.43 42.18
N THR A 164 48.08 16.22 41.70
CA THR A 164 48.12 17.69 41.86
C THR A 164 47.86 18.07 43.32
N PRO A 165 48.66 18.98 43.91
CA PRO A 165 48.40 19.49 45.25
C PRO A 165 47.01 20.14 45.37
N TRP A 166 46.24 19.75 46.38
CA TRP A 166 44.86 20.18 46.55
C TRP A 166 44.69 21.69 46.76
N GLU A 167 45.71 22.39 47.24
CA GLU A 167 45.75 23.86 47.30
C GLU A 167 45.48 24.53 45.93
N ARG A 168 45.76 23.82 44.83
CA ARG A 168 45.59 24.33 43.45
C ARG A 168 44.30 23.87 42.78
N LEU A 169 43.51 23.03 43.44
CA LEU A 169 42.20 22.59 42.97
C LEU A 169 41.09 23.49 43.53
N ASP A 170 39.86 23.27 43.10
CA ASP A 170 38.70 24.01 43.58
C ASP A 170 38.20 23.43 44.93
N PRO A 171 37.34 24.15 45.67
CA PRO A 171 36.62 23.57 46.79
C PRO A 171 35.89 22.27 46.38
N PRO A 172 35.90 21.23 47.24
CA PRO A 172 36.25 21.25 48.65
C PRO A 172 37.74 20.91 48.88
N MET A 173 38.53 20.59 47.85
CA MET A 173 39.89 20.11 48.01
C MET A 173 40.78 21.18 48.63
N ARG A 174 40.74 22.41 48.11
CA ARG A 174 41.52 23.54 48.63
C ARG A 174 41.15 23.94 50.05
N THR A 175 39.87 23.80 50.41
CA THR A 175 39.32 24.22 51.70
C THR A 175 39.28 23.11 52.75
N SER A 176 39.59 21.87 52.37
CA SER A 176 39.57 20.69 53.26
C SER A 176 40.57 20.74 54.41
N GLY A 177 41.65 21.53 54.30
CA GLY A 177 42.76 21.53 55.26
C GLY A 177 43.61 20.26 55.24
N LEU A 178 43.37 19.34 54.30
CA LEU A 178 44.12 18.11 54.09
C LEU A 178 45.07 18.24 52.89
N THR A 179 46.09 17.39 52.81
CA THR A 179 47.01 17.32 51.66
C THR A 179 46.74 16.09 50.80
N ASN A 180 47.00 16.19 49.50
CA ASN A 180 46.82 15.06 48.59
C ASN A 180 47.77 13.91 48.99
N PRO A 181 47.27 12.68 49.22
CA PRO A 181 48.10 11.55 49.65
C PRO A 181 49.20 11.15 48.66
N LEU A 182 49.04 11.49 47.38
CA LEU A 182 49.98 11.19 46.30
C LEU A 182 50.53 12.46 45.64
N GLU A 183 50.60 13.56 46.40
CA GLU A 183 51.01 14.85 45.84
C GLU A 183 52.44 14.85 45.28
N VAL A 184 52.62 15.50 44.14
CA VAL A 184 53.93 15.78 43.56
C VAL A 184 54.08 17.28 43.36
N ALA A 185 54.84 17.94 44.22
CA ALA A 185 54.99 19.40 44.21
C ALA A 185 55.44 19.96 42.84
N ALA A 186 56.29 19.23 42.11
CA ALA A 186 56.77 19.64 40.78
C ALA A 186 55.67 19.72 39.72
N VAL A 187 54.60 18.90 39.83
CA VAL A 187 53.47 18.88 38.89
C VAL A 187 52.63 20.15 38.97
N ALA A 188 52.65 20.80 40.13
CA ALA A 188 51.78 21.90 40.43
C ALA A 188 51.97 23.06 39.43
N GLY A 189 53.19 23.32 38.95
CA GLY A 189 53.51 24.36 37.96
C GLY A 189 53.01 24.06 36.54
N VAL A 190 52.57 22.83 36.28
CA VAL A 190 52.19 22.33 34.96
C VAL A 190 50.72 21.86 34.92
N ARG A 191 49.93 22.08 36.00
CA ARG A 191 48.52 21.65 36.10
C ARG A 191 47.68 22.02 34.88
N SER A 192 47.80 23.25 34.39
CA SER A 192 47.05 23.74 33.23
C SER A 192 47.35 22.98 31.93
N ALA A 193 48.48 22.26 31.85
CA ALA A 193 48.82 21.45 30.69
C ALA A 193 47.87 20.27 30.50
N GLY A 194 47.35 19.65 31.58
CA GLY A 194 46.45 18.50 31.48
C GLY A 194 45.16 18.84 30.70
N PRO A 195 44.34 19.79 31.19
CA PRO A 195 43.14 20.24 30.48
C PRO A 195 43.45 20.82 29.08
N ALA A 196 44.56 21.54 28.92
CA ALA A 196 44.96 22.08 27.62
C ALA A 196 45.27 20.96 26.60
N LEU A 197 45.95 19.89 27.02
CA LEU A 197 46.22 18.73 26.18
C LEU A 197 44.93 18.00 25.81
N VAL A 198 44.01 17.83 26.76
CA VAL A 198 42.69 17.23 26.49
C VAL A 198 41.88 18.08 25.51
N ALA A 199 41.88 19.40 25.66
CA ALA A 199 41.21 20.31 24.74
C ALA A 199 41.81 20.24 23.33
N ALA A 200 43.15 20.21 23.20
CA ALA A 200 43.82 20.02 21.92
C ALA A 200 43.47 18.66 21.28
N ALA A 201 43.45 17.58 22.07
CA ALA A 201 43.04 16.25 21.64
C ALA A 201 41.57 16.20 21.18
N ALA A 202 40.69 16.98 21.83
CA ALA A 202 39.29 17.12 21.47
C ALA A 202 39.12 17.88 20.14
N LEU A 203 39.89 18.94 19.91
CA LEU A 203 39.91 19.65 18.61
C LEU A 203 40.34 18.74 17.45
N VAL A 204 41.29 17.83 17.71
CA VAL A 204 41.69 16.80 16.73
C VAL A 204 40.53 15.81 16.48
N ALA A 205 39.79 15.41 17.51
CA ALA A 205 38.62 14.55 17.38
C ALA A 205 37.47 15.23 16.59
N VAL A 206 37.20 16.51 16.88
CA VAL A 206 36.26 17.34 16.11
C VAL A 206 36.69 17.44 14.64
N SER A 207 37.99 17.62 14.38
CA SER A 207 38.53 17.65 13.02
C SER A 207 38.30 16.33 12.28
N ALA A 208 38.44 15.18 12.96
CA ALA A 208 38.11 13.87 12.39
C ALA A 208 36.63 13.79 11.98
N LEU A 209 35.73 14.28 12.82
CA LEU A 209 34.29 14.33 12.53
C LEU A 209 33.98 15.27 11.36
N LEU A 210 34.57 16.47 11.33
CA LEU A 210 34.39 17.45 10.25
C LEU A 210 34.90 16.91 8.90
N LEU A 211 36.05 16.22 8.91
CA LEU A 211 36.58 15.56 7.72
C LEU A 211 35.62 14.49 7.21
N ARG A 212 35.03 13.68 8.11
CA ARG A 212 34.02 12.68 7.75
C ARG A 212 32.76 13.33 7.16
N VAL A 213 32.26 14.39 7.78
CA VAL A 213 31.09 15.15 7.28
C VAL A 213 31.37 15.72 5.89
N ARG A 214 32.57 16.24 5.65
CA ARG A 214 32.99 16.75 4.34
C ARG A 214 33.17 15.65 3.29
N SER A 215 33.67 14.48 3.68
CA SER A 215 33.88 13.36 2.76
C SER A 215 32.61 12.56 2.46
N ALA A 216 31.58 12.68 3.29
CA ALA A 216 30.36 11.87 3.17
C ALA A 216 29.52 12.28 1.95
N ARG A 217 29.13 11.28 1.14
CA ARG A 217 28.24 11.44 -0.03
C ARG A 217 27.01 10.54 0.12
N GLY A 218 25.88 10.95 -0.46
CA GLY A 218 24.66 10.14 -0.51
C GLY A 218 24.13 9.74 0.88
N ALA A 219 23.88 8.44 1.09
CA ALA A 219 23.26 7.90 2.30
C ALA A 219 24.10 8.11 3.58
N ASP A 220 25.43 8.21 3.46
CA ASP A 220 26.32 8.40 4.62
C ASP A 220 26.20 9.79 5.23
N ARG A 221 25.84 10.81 4.43
CA ARG A 221 25.61 12.18 4.92
C ARG A 221 24.41 12.26 5.86
N TRP A 222 23.39 11.43 5.61
CA TRP A 222 22.21 11.33 6.47
C TRP A 222 22.51 10.70 7.82
N ARG A 223 23.54 9.86 7.93
CA ARG A 223 23.99 9.27 9.21
C ARG A 223 24.72 10.27 10.10
N LEU A 224 25.47 11.21 9.51
CA LEU A 224 26.26 12.20 10.25
C LEU A 224 25.45 13.44 10.64
N LEU A 225 24.34 13.71 9.94
CA LEU A 225 23.52 14.89 10.15
C LEU A 225 22.99 15.02 11.60
N PRO A 226 22.46 13.96 12.26
CA PRO A 226 22.01 14.06 13.64
C PRO A 226 23.13 14.45 14.62
N ILE A 227 24.36 13.96 14.40
CA ILE A 227 25.52 14.32 15.22
C ILE A 227 25.87 15.80 15.04
N ALA A 228 25.90 16.27 13.78
CA ALA A 228 26.22 17.66 13.47
C ALA A 228 25.17 18.64 14.04
N VAL A 229 23.89 18.31 13.92
CA VAL A 229 22.79 19.08 14.50
C VAL A 229 22.86 19.05 16.03
N GLY A 230 23.09 17.87 16.62
CA GLY A 230 23.26 17.72 18.07
C GLY A 230 24.42 18.53 18.60
N ALA A 231 25.56 18.56 17.90
CA ALA A 231 26.72 19.37 18.26
C ALA A 231 26.43 20.88 18.18
N ALA A 232 25.76 21.33 17.11
CA ALA A 232 25.38 22.74 16.96
C ALA A 232 24.40 23.19 18.06
N LEU A 233 23.42 22.34 18.40
CA LEU A 233 22.49 22.58 19.50
C LEU A 233 23.20 22.57 20.86
N ALA A 234 24.14 21.66 21.08
CA ALA A 234 24.95 21.63 22.29
C ALA A 234 25.72 22.95 22.50
N VAL A 235 26.36 23.47 21.44
CA VAL A 235 27.03 24.77 21.47
C VAL A 235 26.04 25.90 21.73
N ALA A 236 24.88 25.91 21.08
CA ALA A 236 23.86 26.93 21.29
C ALA A 236 23.36 26.94 22.75
N VAL A 237 23.11 25.77 23.33
CA VAL A 237 22.71 25.63 24.75
C VAL A 237 23.84 26.11 25.67
N ALA A 238 25.09 25.72 25.41
CA ALA A 238 26.23 26.17 26.19
C ALA A 238 26.44 27.70 26.12
N LEU A 239 26.25 28.32 24.96
CA LEU A 239 26.32 29.78 24.82
C LEU A 239 25.16 30.48 25.54
N SER A 240 23.97 29.89 25.53
CA SER A 240 22.81 30.43 26.26
C SER A 240 23.00 30.39 27.78
N ALA A 241 23.83 29.49 28.31
CA ALA A 241 24.16 29.43 29.74
C ALA A 241 24.81 30.73 30.24
N ALA A 242 25.63 31.39 29.41
CA ALA A 242 26.27 32.65 29.76
C ALA A 242 25.28 33.84 29.83
N ALA A 243 24.10 33.69 29.24
CA ALA A 243 23.02 34.69 29.28
C ALA A 243 21.93 34.34 30.30
N ALA A 244 22.04 33.19 30.97
CA ALA A 244 21.09 32.76 31.98
C ALA A 244 21.38 33.42 33.34
N PRO A 245 20.36 33.58 34.21
CA PRO A 245 20.58 34.03 35.59
C PRO A 245 21.60 33.15 36.34
N ASP A 246 22.31 33.69 37.33
CA ASP A 246 23.38 32.97 38.05
C ASP A 246 22.91 31.65 38.70
N SER A 247 21.66 31.58 39.15
CA SER A 247 21.05 30.36 39.69
C SER A 247 20.77 29.27 38.64
N TRP A 248 20.89 29.61 37.35
CA TRP A 248 20.45 28.80 36.21
C TRP A 248 21.53 28.50 35.19
N GLY A 249 22.49 29.41 34.99
CA GLY A 249 23.62 29.22 34.10
C GLY A 249 24.27 27.84 34.22
N PRO A 250 24.54 27.33 35.43
CA PRO A 250 25.11 26.00 35.61
C PRO A 250 24.19 24.88 35.07
N TRP A 251 22.89 24.86 35.42
CA TRP A 251 21.94 23.88 34.90
C TRP A 251 21.83 23.89 33.37
N VAL A 252 21.80 25.09 32.78
CA VAL A 252 21.77 25.26 31.32
C VAL A 252 23.07 24.70 30.71
N ALA A 253 24.23 24.99 31.30
CA ALA A 253 25.51 24.44 30.86
C ALA A 253 25.56 22.91 30.97
N ALA A 254 25.04 22.32 32.05
CA ALA A 254 24.98 20.86 32.24
C ALA A 254 24.15 20.14 31.16
N THR A 255 23.02 20.73 30.77
CA THR A 255 22.14 20.14 29.75
C THR A 255 22.67 20.30 28.32
N SER A 256 23.73 21.07 28.10
CA SER A 256 24.35 21.25 26.77
C SER A 256 24.82 19.95 26.13
N VAL A 257 25.14 18.91 26.91
CA VAL A 257 25.59 17.62 26.36
C VAL A 257 24.45 16.79 25.75
N VAL A 258 23.19 17.04 26.16
CA VAL A 258 22.03 16.22 25.82
C VAL A 258 21.78 16.15 24.31
N PRO A 259 21.76 17.26 23.55
CA PRO A 259 21.53 17.22 22.11
C PRO A 259 22.62 16.47 21.36
N LEU A 260 23.88 16.59 21.78
CA LEU A 260 25.01 15.87 21.17
C LEU A 260 24.87 14.36 21.37
N VAL A 261 24.62 13.92 22.60
CA VAL A 261 24.47 12.49 22.94
C VAL A 261 23.25 11.89 22.27
N ALA A 262 22.13 12.63 22.20
CA ALA A 262 20.95 12.21 21.45
C ALA A 262 21.24 12.10 19.95
N GLY A 263 21.95 13.06 19.37
CA GLY A 263 22.40 13.03 17.97
C GLY A 263 23.28 11.82 17.66
N ILE A 264 24.20 11.49 18.56
CA ILE A 264 25.04 10.29 18.47
C ILE A 264 24.19 9.01 18.58
N GLY A 265 23.28 8.95 19.54
CA GLY A 265 22.36 7.83 19.70
C GLY A 265 21.55 7.55 18.44
N LEU A 266 20.97 8.60 17.86
CA LEU A 266 20.23 8.54 16.61
C LEU A 266 21.12 8.05 15.46
N ALA A 267 22.30 8.63 15.27
CA ALA A 267 23.21 8.26 14.19
C ALA A 267 23.68 6.80 14.25
N VAL A 268 24.03 6.31 15.45
CA VAL A 268 24.52 4.94 15.64
C VAL A 268 23.39 3.92 15.44
N LEU A 269 22.17 4.23 15.91
CA LEU A 269 21.03 3.31 15.84
C LEU A 269 20.32 3.31 14.47
N GLN A 270 20.42 4.40 13.70
CA GLN A 270 19.71 4.60 12.43
C GLN A 270 19.88 3.42 11.43
N GLY A 271 21.04 2.77 11.42
CA GLY A 271 21.34 1.67 10.49
C GLY A 271 20.71 0.31 10.81
N GLU A 272 20.25 0.07 12.05
CA GLU A 272 19.69 -1.25 12.45
C GLU A 272 18.21 -1.24 12.79
N LEU A 273 17.60 -0.07 12.94
CA LEU A 273 16.14 0.06 13.13
C LEU A 273 15.34 -0.39 11.89
N VAL A 274 16.02 -0.59 10.76
CA VAL A 274 15.48 -1.07 9.47
C VAL A 274 15.38 -2.61 9.41
N GLY A 275 15.96 -3.34 10.37
CA GLY A 275 15.88 -4.81 10.45
C GLY A 275 14.62 -5.33 11.16
N ALA A 276 14.20 -6.55 10.78
CA ALA A 276 12.93 -7.19 11.17
C ALA A 276 12.79 -7.51 12.68
N ASP A 277 13.89 -7.61 13.44
CA ASP A 277 13.87 -7.96 14.88
C ASP A 277 13.66 -6.75 15.83
N ALA A 278 13.44 -5.55 15.29
CA ALA A 278 13.51 -4.30 16.06
C ALA A 278 12.17 -3.81 16.66
N ALA A 279 11.14 -4.64 16.83
CA ALA A 279 9.90 -4.16 17.48
C ALA A 279 10.12 -3.79 18.96
N ILE A 280 10.87 -4.62 19.70
CA ILE A 280 11.23 -4.36 21.10
C ILE A 280 12.31 -3.27 21.17
N GLY A 281 13.26 -3.26 20.23
CA GLY A 281 14.32 -2.25 20.17
C GLY A 281 13.83 -0.85 19.85
N ARG A 282 12.88 -0.70 18.90
CA ARG A 282 12.23 0.57 18.56
C ARG A 282 11.37 1.07 19.72
N SER A 283 10.64 0.20 20.41
CA SER A 283 9.80 0.58 21.56
C SER A 283 10.64 0.99 22.77
N VAL A 284 11.75 0.30 23.04
CA VAL A 284 12.68 0.65 24.13
C VAL A 284 13.49 1.89 23.79
N ALA A 285 13.95 2.06 22.54
CA ALA A 285 14.62 3.28 22.10
C ALA A 285 13.66 4.48 22.07
N TYR A 286 12.42 4.28 21.65
CA TYR A 286 11.35 5.27 21.74
C TYR A 286 11.07 5.65 23.19
N ALA A 287 10.89 4.67 24.08
CA ALA A 287 10.66 4.91 25.50
C ALA A 287 11.85 5.60 26.16
N ALA A 288 13.09 5.20 25.84
CA ALA A 288 14.30 5.81 26.38
C ALA A 288 14.51 7.24 25.88
N LEU A 289 14.35 7.48 24.57
CA LEU A 289 14.51 8.82 24.00
C LEU A 289 13.38 9.76 24.45
N THR A 290 12.16 9.23 24.55
CA THR A 290 11.02 9.95 25.13
C THR A 290 11.26 10.23 26.61
N ALA A 291 11.78 9.27 27.37
CA ALA A 291 12.14 9.47 28.78
C ALA A 291 13.23 10.53 28.94
N VAL A 292 14.22 10.59 28.05
CA VAL A 292 15.25 11.66 28.06
C VAL A 292 14.64 13.02 27.76
N VAL A 293 13.77 13.13 26.75
CA VAL A 293 13.08 14.39 26.41
C VAL A 293 12.15 14.82 27.55
N VAL A 294 11.38 13.89 28.12
CA VAL A 294 10.49 14.14 29.26
C VAL A 294 11.29 14.49 30.51
N ALA A 295 12.40 13.81 30.80
CA ALA A 295 13.27 14.13 31.93
C ALA A 295 13.90 15.52 31.76
N GLY A 296 14.35 15.89 30.55
CA GLY A 296 14.82 17.23 30.25
C GLY A 296 13.73 18.28 30.44
N TYR A 297 12.51 18.01 29.98
CA TYR A 297 11.34 18.88 30.18
C TYR A 297 10.99 19.03 31.66
N LEU A 298 10.92 17.93 32.41
CA LEU A 298 10.64 17.93 33.85
C LEU A 298 11.75 18.62 34.65
N ALA A 299 13.00 18.51 34.23
CA ALA A 299 14.11 19.24 34.83
C ALA A 299 13.96 20.75 34.61
N VAL A 300 13.61 21.19 33.40
CA VAL A 300 13.35 22.61 33.09
C VAL A 300 12.14 23.13 33.88
N VAL A 301 11.03 22.40 33.87
CA VAL A 301 9.80 22.78 34.59
C VAL A 301 10.00 22.78 36.10
N GLY A 302 10.65 21.76 36.64
CA GLY A 302 10.97 21.65 38.07
C GLY A 302 11.91 22.76 38.53
N ALA A 303 12.91 23.09 37.71
CA ALA A 303 13.78 24.23 37.99
C ALA A 303 12.98 25.55 37.98
N VAL A 304 12.02 25.75 37.06
CA VAL A 304 11.25 27.01 36.97
C VAL A 304 10.30 27.13 38.14
N GLY A 305 9.70 26.02 38.54
CA GLY A 305 8.89 25.94 39.76
C GLY A 305 9.70 26.24 41.03
N ALA A 306 10.97 25.86 41.08
CA ALA A 306 11.85 26.12 42.21
C ALA A 306 12.39 27.56 42.24
N SER A 307 12.52 28.23 41.09
CA SER A 307 13.03 29.61 41.01
C SER A 307 11.99 30.68 41.29
N VAL A 308 10.72 30.39 41.00
CA VAL A 308 9.61 31.30 41.24
C VAL A 308 8.92 30.85 42.53
N GLY A 309 9.43 31.24 43.68
CA GLY A 309 8.82 30.88 44.97
C GLY A 309 7.39 31.44 45.13
N GLY A 310 6.53 30.71 45.85
CA GLY A 310 5.16 31.14 46.15
C GLY A 310 4.12 30.75 45.08
N PRO A 311 2.91 31.36 45.08
CA PRO A 311 1.79 31.00 44.19
C PRO A 311 2.08 31.18 42.70
N THR A 312 3.06 32.02 42.37
CA THR A 312 3.52 32.32 41.01
C THR A 312 4.33 31.19 40.37
N ALA A 313 4.84 30.23 41.16
CA ALA A 313 5.50 29.01 40.68
C ALA A 313 4.65 28.24 39.67
N LEU A 314 3.36 28.09 40.02
CA LEU A 314 2.39 27.34 39.23
C LEU A 314 2.12 28.03 37.89
N LEU A 315 2.04 29.36 37.88
CA LEU A 315 1.86 30.13 36.65
C LEU A 315 3.09 30.03 35.74
N ALA A 316 4.30 30.07 36.30
CA ALA A 316 5.54 29.94 35.54
C ALA A 316 5.71 28.52 34.96
N ILE A 317 5.40 27.47 35.73
CA ILE A 317 5.34 26.07 35.26
C ILE A 317 4.36 25.94 34.09
N VAL A 318 3.15 26.48 34.23
CA VAL A 318 2.13 26.41 33.18
C VAL A 318 2.56 27.16 31.93
N LEU A 319 3.14 28.36 32.08
CA LEU A 319 3.62 29.17 30.96
C LEU A 319 4.76 28.49 30.19
N VAL A 320 5.72 27.90 30.92
CA VAL A 320 6.85 27.15 30.35
C VAL A 320 6.36 25.87 29.68
N GLY A 321 5.42 25.16 30.29
CA GLY A 321 4.76 24.01 29.66
C GLY A 321 4.10 24.37 28.34
N VAL A 322 3.31 25.47 28.29
CA VAL A 322 2.62 25.92 27.08
C VAL A 322 3.59 26.38 25.99
N THR A 323 4.67 27.08 26.36
CA THR A 323 5.65 27.62 25.40
C THR A 323 6.60 26.56 24.85
N LEU A 324 7.00 25.55 25.65
CA LEU A 324 7.86 24.45 25.20
C LEU A 324 7.10 23.26 24.60
N HIS A 325 5.78 23.14 24.84
CA HIS A 325 4.99 22.05 24.28
C HIS A 325 5.12 21.91 22.74
N PRO A 326 5.08 22.99 21.92
CA PRO A 326 5.23 22.87 20.47
C PRO A 326 6.60 22.30 20.07
N ALA A 327 7.66 22.73 20.76
CA ALA A 327 9.02 22.24 20.53
C ALA A 327 9.12 20.74 20.87
N GLN A 328 8.52 20.31 21.97
CA GLN A 328 8.42 18.90 22.33
C GLN A 328 7.68 18.10 21.25
N GLN A 329 6.55 18.61 20.73
CA GLN A 329 5.82 17.94 19.64
C GLN A 329 6.66 17.82 18.36
N LEU A 330 7.44 18.85 18.02
CA LEU A 330 8.32 18.82 16.86
C LEU A 330 9.43 17.78 17.02
N VAL A 331 10.08 17.74 18.19
CA VAL A 331 11.09 16.72 18.51
C VAL A 331 10.47 15.33 18.45
N GLN A 332 9.30 15.11 19.07
CA GLN A 332 8.62 13.82 19.06
C GLN A 332 8.22 13.37 17.65
N ARG A 333 7.72 14.29 16.81
CA ARG A 333 7.40 14.03 15.40
C ARG A 333 8.65 13.66 14.61
N GLN A 334 9.78 14.33 14.84
CA GLN A 334 11.04 14.01 14.18
C GLN A 334 11.60 12.66 14.63
N VAL A 335 11.52 12.36 15.92
CA VAL A 335 11.87 11.07 16.51
C VAL A 335 11.02 9.95 15.89
N ASN A 336 9.71 10.14 15.76
CA ASN A 336 8.83 9.18 15.08
C ASN A 336 9.21 9.00 13.61
N ARG A 337 9.46 10.11 12.89
CA ARG A 337 9.86 10.09 11.48
C ARG A 337 11.22 9.41 11.26
N LEU A 338 12.12 9.48 12.22
CA LEU A 338 13.45 8.86 12.18
C LEU A 338 13.40 7.37 12.58
N LEU A 339 12.61 7.00 13.59
CA LEU A 339 12.51 5.63 14.12
C LEU A 339 11.59 4.72 13.28
N TYR A 340 10.47 5.25 12.81
CA TYR A 340 9.49 4.51 12.00
C TYR A 340 9.62 4.80 10.50
N GLY A 341 10.54 5.70 10.12
CA GLY A 341 10.66 6.20 8.76
C GLY A 341 9.48 7.09 8.38
N ARG A 342 9.43 7.51 7.11
CA ARG A 342 8.37 8.37 6.53
C ARG A 342 6.98 7.69 6.44
N ARG A 343 6.71 6.65 7.25
CA ARG A 343 5.56 5.74 7.12
C ARG A 343 4.36 6.07 8.01
N ASP A 344 4.43 7.13 8.83
CA ASP A 344 3.38 7.49 9.80
C ASP A 344 2.41 8.57 9.33
N ASP A 345 2.21 8.76 8.01
CA ASP A 345 1.08 9.56 7.55
C ASP A 345 0.19 8.74 6.58
N PRO A 346 -0.69 7.86 7.11
CA PRO A 346 -1.64 7.08 6.32
C PRO A 346 -2.41 7.97 5.35
N THR A 347 -2.70 9.19 5.75
CA THR A 347 -3.39 10.23 4.99
C THR A 347 -2.61 10.66 3.74
N GLN A 348 -1.28 10.78 3.80
CA GLN A 348 -0.47 11.09 2.61
C GLN A 348 -0.36 9.89 1.65
N VAL A 349 -0.28 8.67 2.17
CA VAL A 349 -0.26 7.46 1.35
C VAL A 349 -1.59 7.27 0.64
N LEU A 350 -2.71 7.52 1.34
CA LEU A 350 -4.05 7.52 0.78
C LEU A 350 -4.23 8.63 -0.28
N ALA A 351 -3.73 9.84 -0.03
CA ALA A 351 -3.82 10.96 -0.98
C ALA A 351 -2.97 10.73 -2.25
N ALA A 352 -1.75 10.24 -2.11
CA ALA A 352 -0.88 9.92 -3.24
C ALA A 352 -1.40 8.74 -4.07
N PHE A 353 -2.05 7.77 -3.42
CA PHE A 353 -2.72 6.68 -4.12
C PHE A 353 -4.00 7.14 -4.82
N GLY A 354 -4.80 8.01 -4.18
CA GLY A 354 -5.97 8.64 -4.77
C GLY A 354 -5.64 9.41 -6.05
N GLN A 355 -4.59 10.25 -6.02
CA GLN A 355 -4.13 11.00 -7.20
C GLN A 355 -3.66 10.09 -8.35
N ARG A 356 -3.04 8.94 -8.04
CA ARG A 356 -2.64 7.96 -9.06
C ARG A 356 -3.82 7.19 -9.63
N LEU A 357 -4.83 6.89 -8.82
CA LEU A 357 -6.09 6.30 -9.26
C LEU A 357 -6.89 7.23 -10.16
N GLU A 358 -6.96 8.52 -9.83
CA GLU A 358 -7.61 9.53 -10.67
C GLU A 358 -6.94 9.62 -12.05
N GLY A 359 -5.61 9.55 -12.10
CA GLY A 359 -4.86 9.50 -13.38
C GLY A 359 -5.11 8.23 -14.21
N MET A 360 -5.42 7.09 -13.57
CA MET A 360 -5.75 5.84 -14.25
C MET A 360 -7.18 5.84 -14.85
N GLY A 361 -8.12 6.58 -14.26
CA GLY A 361 -9.49 6.71 -14.78
C GLY A 361 -9.60 7.48 -16.10
N SER A 362 -8.57 8.24 -16.47
CA SER A 362 -8.46 9.01 -17.71
C SER A 362 -7.73 8.30 -18.86
N ALA A 363 -7.24 7.07 -18.66
CA ALA A 363 -6.54 6.32 -19.70
C ALA A 363 -7.52 5.69 -20.72
N GLU A 364 -7.17 5.75 -22.01
CA GLU A 364 -7.94 5.18 -23.11
C GLU A 364 -8.34 3.71 -22.88
N PRO A 365 -9.50 3.25 -23.39
CA PRO A 365 -9.94 1.86 -23.30
C PRO A 365 -8.98 0.95 -24.08
N GLY A 366 -7.97 0.43 -23.37
CA GLY A 366 -6.85 -0.34 -23.93
C GLY A 366 -5.51 -0.13 -23.21
N GLY A 367 -5.37 0.93 -22.41
CA GLY A 367 -4.16 1.22 -21.63
C GLY A 367 -3.97 0.31 -20.42
N GLU A 368 -2.72 0.19 -19.96
CA GLU A 368 -2.17 -0.65 -18.88
C GLU A 368 -2.74 -0.41 -17.46
N GLY A 369 -4.02 -0.06 -17.29
CA GLY A 369 -4.62 0.34 -16.01
C GLY A 369 -4.71 -0.79 -14.98
N LEU A 370 -4.99 -2.02 -15.40
CA LEU A 370 -5.12 -3.18 -14.50
C LEU A 370 -3.76 -3.69 -13.99
N PRO A 371 -2.74 -3.94 -14.84
CA PRO A 371 -1.44 -4.45 -14.39
C PRO A 371 -0.67 -3.49 -13.46
N GLY A 372 -0.91 -2.17 -13.59
CA GLY A 372 -0.26 -1.13 -12.80
C GLY A 372 -0.75 -1.03 -11.35
N LEU A 373 -1.97 -1.48 -11.06
CA LEU A 373 -2.57 -1.39 -9.72
C LEU A 373 -1.78 -2.20 -8.68
N ALA A 374 -1.50 -3.47 -8.98
CA ALA A 374 -0.70 -4.32 -8.10
C ALA A 374 0.72 -3.79 -7.95
N HIS A 375 1.34 -3.29 -9.02
CA HIS A 375 2.69 -2.69 -8.97
C HIS A 375 2.72 -1.43 -8.12
N THR A 376 1.72 -0.57 -8.25
CA THR A 376 1.62 0.67 -7.46
C THR A 376 1.45 0.36 -5.97
N LEU A 377 0.60 -0.60 -5.63
CA LEU A 377 0.43 -1.10 -4.26
C LEU A 377 1.72 -1.73 -3.72
N ALA A 378 2.34 -2.60 -4.52
CA ALA A 378 3.58 -3.28 -4.19
C ALA A 378 4.72 -2.29 -3.94
N ASP A 379 4.87 -1.26 -4.77
CA ASP A 379 5.92 -0.23 -4.64
C ASP A 379 5.65 0.71 -3.47
N THR A 380 4.39 1.14 -3.29
CA THR A 380 4.00 2.10 -2.25
C THR A 380 4.13 1.47 -0.87
N LEU A 381 3.68 0.22 -0.70
CA LEU A 381 3.77 -0.50 0.56
C LEU A 381 5.08 -1.29 0.71
N ARG A 382 5.87 -1.42 -0.37
CA ARG A 382 7.04 -2.30 -0.50
C ARG A 382 6.72 -3.74 -0.09
N LEU A 383 5.62 -4.27 -0.61
CA LEU A 383 5.21 -5.65 -0.43
C LEU A 383 5.85 -6.52 -1.52
N PRO A 384 6.34 -7.73 -1.19
CA PRO A 384 6.97 -8.61 -2.17
C PRO A 384 5.98 -9.26 -3.14
N TYR A 385 4.69 -9.26 -2.79
CA TYR A 385 3.63 -9.79 -3.61
C TYR A 385 2.33 -9.04 -3.36
N VAL A 386 1.71 -8.62 -4.46
CA VAL A 386 0.34 -8.13 -4.52
C VAL A 386 -0.32 -8.75 -5.74
N ALA A 387 -1.51 -9.31 -5.58
CA ALA A 387 -2.33 -9.74 -6.69
C ALA A 387 -3.79 -9.39 -6.47
N VAL A 388 -4.49 -9.08 -7.54
CA VAL A 388 -5.94 -8.85 -7.54
C VAL A 388 -6.57 -9.92 -8.41
N THR A 389 -7.51 -10.68 -7.84
CA THR A 389 -8.26 -11.72 -8.53
C THR A 389 -9.72 -11.31 -8.67
N VAL A 390 -10.32 -11.61 -9.82
CA VAL A 390 -11.75 -11.42 -10.09
C VAL A 390 -12.25 -12.73 -10.69
N ASN A 391 -13.29 -13.35 -10.10
CA ASN A 391 -13.77 -14.67 -10.51
C ASN A 391 -12.64 -15.71 -10.63
N ASP A 392 -11.76 -15.79 -9.63
CA ASP A 392 -10.57 -16.64 -9.58
C ASP A 392 -9.51 -16.42 -10.68
N GLU A 393 -9.71 -15.48 -11.60
CA GLU A 393 -8.71 -15.06 -12.56
C GLU A 393 -7.84 -13.93 -12.01
N VAL A 394 -6.52 -14.06 -12.15
CA VAL A 394 -5.56 -13.03 -11.74
C VAL A 394 -5.55 -11.90 -12.76
N VAL A 395 -6.13 -10.77 -12.38
CA VAL A 395 -6.29 -9.60 -13.25
C VAL A 395 -5.09 -8.65 -13.16
N SER A 396 -4.44 -8.62 -12.00
CA SER A 396 -3.24 -7.82 -11.76
C SER A 396 -2.31 -8.54 -10.80
N ARG A 397 -1.01 -8.49 -11.07
CA ARG A 397 0.02 -9.12 -10.23
C ARG A 397 1.29 -8.30 -10.23
N ALA A 398 1.89 -8.16 -9.06
CA ALA A 398 3.22 -7.63 -8.86
C ALA A 398 4.02 -8.53 -7.92
N GLY A 399 5.22 -8.91 -8.36
CA GLY A 399 6.12 -9.77 -7.59
C GLY A 399 5.71 -11.24 -7.53
N SER A 400 6.26 -11.96 -6.54
CA SER A 400 6.06 -13.41 -6.37
C SER A 400 5.73 -13.73 -4.91
N PRO A 401 4.81 -14.68 -4.63
CA PRO A 401 4.39 -14.99 -3.27
C PRO A 401 5.59 -15.38 -2.40
N ALA A 402 5.79 -14.64 -1.32
CA ALA A 402 6.80 -14.94 -0.32
C ALA A 402 6.09 -15.35 0.97
N GLY A 403 5.83 -16.66 1.15
CA GLY A 403 5.08 -17.20 2.29
C GLY A 403 3.55 -17.23 2.07
N VAL A 404 2.80 -17.32 3.16
CA VAL A 404 1.32 -17.38 3.12
C VAL A 404 0.76 -16.00 2.74
N ALA A 405 0.04 -15.94 1.62
CA ALA A 405 -0.66 -14.73 1.22
C ALA A 405 -1.89 -14.51 2.11
N VAL A 406 -2.11 -13.26 2.52
CA VAL A 406 -3.34 -12.83 3.18
C VAL A 406 -4.30 -12.36 2.09
N SER A 407 -5.51 -12.90 2.09
CA SER A 407 -6.55 -12.58 1.12
C SER A 407 -7.60 -11.69 1.78
N GLU A 408 -7.95 -10.58 1.14
CA GLU A 408 -9.00 -9.67 1.58
C GLU A 408 -10.03 -9.42 0.48
N ARG A 409 -11.31 -9.56 0.82
CA ARG A 409 -12.43 -9.34 -0.12
C ARG A 409 -12.60 -7.86 -0.48
N LEU A 410 -12.71 -7.57 -1.76
CA LEU A 410 -13.01 -6.26 -2.31
C LEU A 410 -14.52 -6.17 -2.52
N VAL A 411 -15.19 -5.35 -1.72
CA VAL A 411 -16.65 -5.17 -1.79
C VAL A 411 -16.92 -3.72 -2.17
N HIS A 412 -17.64 -3.51 -3.27
CA HIS A 412 -18.09 -2.19 -3.71
C HIS A 412 -19.62 -2.11 -3.60
N ARG A 413 -20.14 -1.20 -2.77
CA ARG A 413 -21.59 -0.99 -2.55
C ARG A 413 -22.39 -2.28 -2.25
N GLY A 414 -21.77 -3.22 -1.53
CA GLY A 414 -22.39 -4.51 -1.14
C GLY A 414 -22.18 -5.64 -2.14
N GLU A 415 -21.61 -5.36 -3.31
CA GLU A 415 -21.27 -6.36 -4.31
C GLU A 415 -19.82 -6.82 -4.16
N ASP A 416 -19.58 -8.13 -4.19
CA ASP A 416 -18.23 -8.70 -4.23
C ASP A 416 -17.64 -8.53 -5.64
N VAL A 417 -16.55 -7.78 -5.73
CA VAL A 417 -15.90 -7.46 -7.01
C VAL A 417 -14.57 -8.19 -7.18
N GLY A 418 -14.11 -8.96 -6.19
CA GLY A 418 -12.89 -9.75 -6.26
C GLY A 418 -12.12 -9.82 -4.95
N GLU A 419 -10.91 -10.39 -5.00
CA GLU A 419 -10.03 -10.52 -3.83
C GLU A 419 -8.67 -9.86 -4.06
N LEU A 420 -8.15 -9.26 -2.99
CA LEU A 420 -6.80 -8.73 -2.91
C LEU A 420 -5.92 -9.70 -2.12
N HIS A 421 -4.89 -10.22 -2.77
CA HIS A 421 -3.90 -11.12 -2.17
C HIS A 421 -2.60 -10.37 -1.93
N VAL A 422 -2.10 -10.39 -0.70
CA VAL A 422 -0.87 -9.68 -0.29
C VAL A 422 0.02 -10.58 0.56
N SER A 423 1.31 -10.67 0.23
CA SER A 423 2.27 -11.40 1.08
C SER A 423 3.00 -10.45 2.04
N PRO A 424 3.29 -10.89 3.28
CA PRO A 424 4.20 -10.17 4.17
C PRO A 424 5.61 -10.10 3.57
N ARG A 425 6.43 -9.15 4.06
CA ARG A 425 7.82 -9.00 3.61
C ARG A 425 8.65 -10.22 4.03
N ARG A 426 9.71 -10.55 3.28
CA ARG A 426 10.65 -11.62 3.65
C ARG A 426 11.22 -11.36 5.05
N GLY A 427 10.95 -12.28 5.98
CA GLY A 427 11.33 -12.18 7.40
C GLY A 427 10.22 -11.75 8.35
N GLU A 428 9.03 -11.38 7.85
CA GLU A 428 7.84 -11.10 8.65
C GLU A 428 6.82 -12.24 8.51
N PRO A 429 6.32 -12.84 9.61
CA PRO A 429 5.34 -13.93 9.53
C PRO A 429 3.92 -13.43 9.20
N THR A 430 3.62 -12.15 9.43
CA THR A 430 2.29 -11.55 9.20
C THR A 430 2.42 -10.07 8.83
N LEU A 431 1.40 -9.50 8.17
CA LEU A 431 1.31 -8.06 7.91
C LEU A 431 1.31 -7.23 9.21
N SER A 432 2.09 -6.15 9.22
CA SER A 432 2.18 -5.22 10.37
C SER A 432 0.85 -4.50 10.63
N ALA A 433 0.65 -4.02 11.87
CA ALA A 433 -0.57 -3.29 12.24
C ALA A 433 -0.73 -1.96 11.47
N ALA A 434 0.36 -1.38 10.98
CA ALA A 434 0.33 -0.20 10.11
C ALA A 434 -0.09 -0.57 8.69
N ASP A 435 0.46 -1.65 8.12
CA ASP A 435 0.11 -2.13 6.79
C ASP A 435 -1.39 -2.50 6.71
N ARG A 436 -1.93 -3.19 7.73
CA ARG A 436 -3.37 -3.50 7.81
C ARG A 436 -4.26 -2.27 7.82
N ARG A 437 -3.87 -1.22 8.56
CA ARG A 437 -4.62 0.05 8.60
C ARG A 437 -4.63 0.75 7.25
N VAL A 438 -3.51 0.76 6.55
CA VAL A 438 -3.43 1.35 5.21
C VAL A 438 -4.23 0.53 4.20
N LEU A 439 -4.13 -0.80 4.23
CA LEU A 439 -4.93 -1.70 3.37
C LEU A 439 -6.43 -1.53 3.61
N ALA A 440 -6.86 -1.43 4.87
CA ALA A 440 -8.26 -1.17 5.21
C ALA A 440 -8.76 0.17 4.64
N GLY A 441 -7.94 1.22 4.67
CA GLY A 441 -8.27 2.51 4.07
C GLY A 441 -8.29 2.50 2.53
N LEU A 442 -7.47 1.67 1.90
CA LEU A 442 -7.38 1.56 0.43
C LEU A 442 -8.44 0.65 -0.19
N ARG A 443 -8.99 -0.31 0.58
CA ARG A 443 -9.97 -1.30 0.11
C ARG A 443 -11.15 -0.70 -0.65
N PRO A 444 -11.84 0.36 -0.15
CA PRO A 444 -12.99 0.93 -0.87
C PRO A 444 -12.61 1.50 -2.24
N ALA A 445 -11.46 2.17 -2.34
CA ALA A 445 -10.97 2.75 -3.58
C ALA A 445 -10.54 1.66 -4.59
N LEU A 446 -9.89 0.60 -4.11
CA LEU A 446 -9.54 -0.58 -4.91
C LEU A 446 -10.79 -1.29 -5.44
N ALA A 447 -11.79 -1.50 -4.59
CA ALA A 447 -13.05 -2.12 -4.99
C ALA A 447 -13.76 -1.29 -6.07
N ALA A 448 -13.79 0.05 -5.93
CA ALA A 448 -14.36 0.94 -6.95
C ALA A 448 -13.61 0.86 -8.29
N ALA A 449 -12.27 0.85 -8.26
CA ALA A 449 -11.46 0.77 -9.47
C ALA A 449 -11.67 -0.57 -10.21
N VAL A 450 -11.64 -1.69 -9.47
CA VAL A 450 -11.89 -3.04 -10.03
C VAL A 450 -13.29 -3.13 -10.65
N HIS A 451 -14.30 -2.58 -9.98
CA HIS A 451 -15.67 -2.53 -10.50
C HIS A 451 -15.78 -1.76 -11.83
N SER A 452 -15.24 -0.54 -11.90
CA SER A 452 -15.24 0.28 -13.12
C SER A 452 -14.53 -0.40 -14.30
N LEU A 453 -13.45 -1.12 -14.01
CA LEU A 453 -12.69 -1.87 -15.02
C LEU A 453 -13.45 -3.11 -15.50
N ARG A 454 -14.17 -3.81 -14.61
CA ARG A 454 -15.06 -4.93 -14.97
C ARG A 454 -16.17 -4.45 -15.89
N MET A 455 -16.87 -3.37 -15.53
CA MET A 455 -17.91 -2.78 -16.39
C MET A 455 -17.37 -2.36 -17.76
N THR A 456 -16.20 -1.72 -17.82
CA THR A 456 -15.60 -1.34 -19.11
C THR A 456 -15.31 -2.57 -19.99
N ARG A 457 -14.81 -3.66 -19.41
CA ARG A 457 -14.57 -4.92 -20.14
C ARG A 457 -15.86 -5.57 -20.64
N ASP A 458 -16.90 -5.56 -19.82
CA ASP A 458 -18.20 -6.12 -20.20
C ASP A 458 -18.82 -5.32 -21.37
N VAL A 459 -18.69 -3.99 -21.35
CA VAL A 459 -19.10 -3.13 -22.48
C VAL A 459 -18.29 -3.44 -23.73
N VAL A 460 -16.96 -3.61 -23.64
CA VAL A 460 -16.12 -3.94 -24.79
C VAL A 460 -16.47 -5.31 -25.35
N ARG A 461 -16.67 -6.33 -24.51
CA ARG A 461 -17.09 -7.68 -24.93
C ARG A 461 -18.46 -7.66 -25.61
N SER A 462 -19.42 -6.97 -25.00
CA SER A 462 -20.77 -6.80 -25.56
C SER A 462 -20.73 -6.12 -26.93
N ARG A 463 -19.94 -5.04 -27.08
CA ARG A 463 -19.76 -4.36 -28.37
C ARG A 463 -19.11 -5.26 -29.43
N ALA A 464 -18.11 -6.06 -29.05
CA ALA A 464 -17.48 -7.00 -29.96
C ALA A 464 -18.45 -8.08 -30.43
N ALA A 465 -19.25 -8.65 -29.53
CA ALA A 465 -20.28 -9.63 -29.86
C ALA A 465 -21.36 -9.05 -30.80
N ILE A 466 -21.80 -7.81 -30.55
CA ILE A 466 -22.75 -7.11 -31.43
C ILE A 466 -22.16 -6.86 -32.81
N ALA A 467 -20.88 -6.45 -32.89
CA ALA A 467 -20.20 -6.22 -34.15
C ALA A 467 -20.07 -7.53 -34.96
N GLU A 468 -19.66 -8.62 -34.31
CA GLU A 468 -19.54 -9.93 -34.94
C GLU A 468 -20.90 -10.44 -35.44
N ALA A 469 -21.96 -10.29 -34.65
CA ALA A 469 -23.31 -10.63 -35.06
C ALA A 469 -23.78 -9.79 -36.27
N ARG A 470 -23.48 -8.49 -36.27
CA ARG A 470 -23.81 -7.58 -37.39
C ARG A 470 -23.07 -7.97 -38.67
N ASP A 471 -21.80 -8.34 -38.57
CA ASP A 471 -21.00 -8.71 -39.73
C ASP A 471 -21.47 -10.05 -40.32
N ALA A 472 -21.80 -11.03 -39.47
CA ALA A 472 -22.38 -12.31 -39.89
C ALA A 472 -23.71 -12.11 -40.63
N GLU A 473 -24.57 -11.21 -40.12
CA GLU A 473 -25.86 -10.87 -40.73
C GLU A 473 -25.67 -10.17 -42.08
N ARG A 474 -24.74 -9.22 -42.18
CA ARG A 474 -24.43 -8.52 -43.44
C ARG A 474 -23.96 -9.48 -44.53
N GLU A 475 -23.14 -10.47 -44.18
CA GLU A 475 -22.66 -11.46 -45.14
C GLU A 475 -23.77 -12.44 -45.56
N ARG A 476 -24.70 -12.80 -44.66
CA ARG A 476 -25.90 -13.56 -45.01
C ARG A 476 -26.73 -12.81 -46.05
N LEU A 477 -27.05 -11.55 -45.80
CA LEU A 477 -27.83 -10.71 -46.73
C LEU A 477 -27.19 -10.58 -48.10
N ARG A 478 -25.85 -10.43 -48.13
CA ARG A 478 -25.11 -10.37 -49.40
C ARG A 478 -25.30 -11.64 -50.21
N ARG A 479 -25.27 -12.81 -49.57
CA ARG A 479 -25.53 -14.10 -50.23
C ARG A 479 -26.98 -14.23 -50.69
N ASP A 480 -27.95 -13.94 -49.83
CA ASP A 480 -29.37 -14.05 -50.19
C ASP A 480 -29.73 -13.14 -51.38
N LEU A 481 -29.21 -11.91 -51.41
CA LEU A 481 -29.40 -10.99 -52.55
C LEU A 481 -28.65 -11.46 -53.80
N HIS A 482 -27.43 -11.97 -53.66
CA HIS A 482 -26.62 -12.40 -54.80
C HIS A 482 -27.10 -13.70 -55.42
N ASP A 483 -27.64 -14.63 -54.63
CA ASP A 483 -28.04 -15.96 -55.08
C ASP A 483 -29.51 -16.00 -55.54
N ASP A 484 -30.42 -15.20 -54.94
CA ASP A 484 -31.86 -15.24 -55.26
C ASP A 484 -32.29 -14.14 -56.25
N VAL A 485 -31.86 -12.89 -56.03
CA VAL A 485 -32.33 -11.74 -56.84
C VAL A 485 -31.51 -11.57 -58.12
N GLY A 486 -30.18 -11.69 -58.02
CA GLY A 486 -29.26 -11.41 -59.14
C GLY A 486 -29.48 -12.30 -60.37
N PRO A 487 -29.37 -13.63 -60.24
CA PRO A 487 -29.56 -14.58 -61.34
C PRO A 487 -30.96 -14.51 -61.94
N THR A 488 -31.99 -14.32 -61.10
CA THR A 488 -33.39 -14.24 -61.53
C THR A 488 -33.62 -12.99 -62.39
N LEU A 489 -33.11 -11.83 -61.98
CA LEU A 489 -33.19 -10.61 -62.79
C LEU A 489 -32.45 -10.75 -64.12
N ALA A 490 -31.27 -11.37 -64.14
CA ALA A 490 -30.53 -11.62 -65.37
C ALA A 490 -31.30 -12.53 -66.33
N ALA A 491 -31.94 -13.59 -65.82
CA ALA A 491 -32.79 -14.49 -66.60
C ALA A 491 -34.02 -13.76 -67.19
N LEU A 492 -34.65 -12.88 -66.42
CA LEU A 492 -35.79 -12.09 -66.88
C LEU A 492 -35.43 -11.11 -68.00
N VAL A 493 -34.25 -10.49 -67.94
CA VAL A 493 -33.73 -9.63 -69.03
C VAL A 493 -33.54 -10.45 -70.31
N MET A 494 -32.92 -11.62 -70.24
CA MET A 494 -32.74 -12.49 -71.41
C MET A 494 -34.09 -12.96 -72.01
N GLN A 495 -35.06 -13.30 -71.15
CA GLN A 495 -36.40 -13.68 -71.60
C GLN A 495 -37.13 -12.51 -72.29
N LEU A 496 -36.91 -11.28 -71.81
CA LEU A 496 -37.50 -10.08 -72.39
C LEU A 496 -36.93 -9.77 -73.77
N ASP A 497 -35.62 -9.91 -73.95
CA ASP A 497 -34.97 -9.76 -75.26
C ASP A 497 -35.51 -10.79 -76.26
N LEU A 498 -35.66 -12.05 -75.83
CA LEU A 498 -36.26 -13.11 -76.64
C LEU A 498 -37.72 -12.83 -77.00
N ALA A 499 -38.51 -12.34 -76.05
CA ALA A 499 -39.91 -11.96 -76.29
C ALA A 499 -39.99 -10.86 -77.36
N ARG A 500 -39.08 -9.88 -77.29
CA ARG A 500 -39.01 -8.75 -78.23
C ARG A 500 -38.68 -9.20 -79.66
N GLU A 501 -37.78 -10.17 -79.82
CA GLU A 501 -37.47 -10.76 -81.13
C GLU A 501 -38.65 -11.53 -81.73
N GLN A 502 -39.47 -12.17 -80.88
CA GLN A 502 -40.61 -12.98 -81.32
C GLN A 502 -41.89 -12.19 -81.64
N VAL A 503 -42.01 -10.92 -81.24
CA VAL A 503 -43.24 -10.11 -81.45
C VAL A 503 -43.72 -10.10 -82.90
N ALA A 504 -42.81 -10.04 -83.87
CA ALA A 504 -43.17 -10.01 -85.29
C ALA A 504 -43.28 -11.41 -85.93
N ALA A 505 -42.62 -12.41 -85.35
CA ALA A 505 -42.47 -13.75 -85.94
C ALA A 505 -43.49 -14.77 -85.37
N ASP A 506 -43.75 -14.72 -84.06
CA ASP A 506 -44.71 -15.57 -83.36
C ASP A 506 -45.29 -14.80 -82.16
N PRO A 507 -46.38 -14.02 -82.37
CA PRO A 507 -46.98 -13.20 -81.33
C PRO A 507 -47.46 -14.00 -80.11
N ALA A 508 -47.92 -15.25 -80.31
CA ALA A 508 -48.43 -16.08 -79.22
C ALA A 508 -47.28 -16.56 -78.30
N ALA A 509 -46.13 -16.92 -78.89
CA ALA A 509 -44.94 -17.28 -78.12
C ALA A 509 -44.33 -16.07 -77.38
N ALA A 510 -44.39 -14.88 -77.99
CA ALA A 510 -43.99 -13.63 -77.33
C ALA A 510 -44.88 -13.29 -76.13
N GLU A 511 -46.20 -13.45 -76.26
CA GLU A 511 -47.17 -13.23 -75.17
C GLU A 511 -46.92 -14.19 -73.99
N ALA A 512 -46.69 -15.49 -74.28
CA ALA A 512 -46.33 -16.47 -73.25
C ALA A 512 -44.99 -16.18 -72.55
N LEU A 513 -44.02 -15.58 -73.24
CA LEU A 513 -42.76 -15.13 -72.61
C LEU A 513 -43.00 -13.91 -71.71
N LEU A 514 -43.82 -12.96 -72.14
CA LEU A 514 -44.18 -11.77 -71.34
C LEU A 514 -44.92 -12.14 -70.05
N ASP A 515 -45.82 -13.13 -70.09
CA ASP A 515 -46.48 -13.65 -68.90
C ASP A 515 -45.50 -14.29 -67.91
N ARG A 516 -44.56 -15.12 -68.39
CA ARG A 516 -43.49 -15.68 -67.55
C ARG A 516 -42.58 -14.61 -66.94
N ILE A 517 -42.27 -13.55 -67.69
CA ILE A 517 -41.49 -12.43 -67.19
C ILE A 517 -42.26 -11.70 -66.08
N LYS A 518 -43.55 -11.46 -66.27
CA LYS A 518 -44.42 -10.82 -65.28
C LYS A 518 -44.51 -11.64 -63.98
N GLU A 519 -44.64 -12.96 -64.08
CA GLU A 519 -44.60 -13.87 -62.94
C GLU A 519 -43.25 -13.80 -62.21
N GLY A 520 -42.14 -13.88 -62.94
CA GLY A 520 -40.82 -13.83 -62.32
C GLY A 520 -40.48 -12.46 -61.70
N VAL A 521 -40.90 -11.34 -62.30
CA VAL A 521 -40.77 -10.01 -61.67
C VAL A 521 -41.57 -9.94 -60.36
N THR A 522 -42.78 -10.50 -60.35
CA THR A 522 -43.61 -10.56 -59.13
C THR A 522 -42.92 -11.41 -58.05
N GLY A 523 -42.32 -12.54 -58.43
CA GLY A 523 -41.51 -13.36 -57.54
C GLY A 523 -40.31 -12.61 -56.94
N VAL A 524 -39.58 -11.83 -57.74
CA VAL A 524 -38.45 -11.02 -57.25
C VAL A 524 -38.90 -9.92 -56.28
N VAL A 525 -40.03 -9.25 -56.57
CA VAL A 525 -40.62 -8.26 -55.65
C VAL A 525 -40.99 -8.89 -54.32
N ASP A 526 -41.57 -10.09 -54.34
CA ASP A 526 -41.93 -10.82 -53.12
C ASP A 526 -40.69 -11.29 -52.33
N SER A 527 -39.66 -11.82 -52.99
CA SER A 527 -38.38 -12.16 -52.34
C SER A 527 -37.70 -10.93 -51.70
N THR A 528 -37.70 -9.79 -52.39
CA THR A 528 -37.11 -8.55 -51.87
C THR A 528 -37.90 -8.00 -50.68
N ARG A 529 -39.24 -8.06 -50.72
CA ARG A 529 -40.10 -7.70 -49.58
C ARG A 529 -39.87 -8.61 -48.37
N ARG A 530 -39.65 -9.91 -48.61
CA ARG A 530 -39.33 -10.89 -47.56
C ARG A 530 -38.00 -10.58 -46.88
N ILE A 531 -36.94 -10.33 -47.66
CA ILE A 531 -35.61 -9.92 -47.15
C ILE A 531 -35.72 -8.61 -46.36
N ALA A 532 -36.50 -7.62 -46.84
CA ALA A 532 -36.70 -6.37 -46.13
C ALA A 532 -37.50 -6.54 -44.82
N HIS A 533 -38.52 -7.41 -44.81
CA HIS A 533 -39.27 -7.71 -43.59
C HIS A 533 -38.41 -8.44 -42.55
N ASP A 534 -37.49 -9.28 -43.00
CA ASP A 534 -36.55 -10.00 -42.13
C ASP A 534 -35.48 -9.10 -41.51
N LEU A 535 -35.29 -7.89 -42.04
CA LEU A 535 -34.34 -6.88 -41.57
C LEU A 535 -34.95 -5.79 -40.68
N GLY A 536 -36.27 -5.71 -40.62
CA GLY A 536 -36.95 -4.76 -39.73
C GLY A 536 -36.76 -5.15 -38.27
N PRO A 537 -36.52 -4.19 -37.35
CA PRO A 537 -36.67 -4.44 -35.92
C PRO A 537 -38.10 -4.93 -35.70
N ARG A 538 -38.26 -6.20 -35.31
CA ARG A 538 -39.51 -6.64 -34.71
C ARG A 538 -39.43 -6.22 -33.27
N ASP A 539 -39.90 -5.01 -32.98
CA ASP A 539 -40.30 -4.65 -31.63
C ASP A 539 -41.51 -5.55 -31.31
N LEU A 540 -41.24 -6.79 -30.87
CA LEU A 540 -42.18 -7.67 -30.18
C LEU A 540 -42.31 -7.23 -28.71
N ASP A 541 -42.18 -5.93 -28.46
CA ASP A 541 -42.46 -5.37 -27.15
C ASP A 541 -44.00 -5.30 -27.03
N ASP A 542 -44.55 -6.29 -26.32
CA ASP A 542 -45.95 -6.42 -25.84
C ASP A 542 -47.01 -7.08 -26.77
N ALA A 543 -46.64 -7.69 -27.90
CA ALA A 543 -47.61 -8.44 -28.71
C ALA A 543 -47.75 -9.90 -28.25
N ASP A 544 -48.92 -10.27 -27.72
CA ASP A 544 -49.33 -11.67 -27.51
C ASP A 544 -49.20 -12.45 -28.83
N LEU A 545 -48.38 -13.51 -28.87
CA LEU A 545 -48.18 -14.38 -30.04
C LEU A 545 -49.51 -14.82 -30.66
N ARG A 546 -50.55 -15.03 -29.84
CA ARG A 546 -51.89 -15.35 -30.30
C ARG A 546 -52.47 -14.23 -31.18
N ALA A 547 -52.32 -12.97 -30.77
CA ALA A 547 -52.82 -11.82 -31.52
C ALA A 547 -52.09 -11.71 -32.87
N ALA A 548 -50.77 -11.86 -32.88
CA ALA A 548 -49.97 -11.83 -34.11
C ALA A 548 -50.32 -13.00 -35.06
N LEU A 549 -50.60 -14.19 -34.54
CA LEU A 549 -51.06 -15.32 -35.35
C LEU A 549 -52.46 -15.11 -35.90
N THR A 550 -53.35 -14.50 -35.12
CA THR A 550 -54.71 -14.15 -35.56
C THR A 550 -54.65 -13.20 -36.75
N GLU A 551 -53.81 -12.15 -36.68
CA GLU A 551 -53.60 -11.22 -37.79
C GLU A 551 -53.06 -11.92 -39.05
N VAL A 552 -52.12 -12.86 -38.88
CA VAL A 552 -51.59 -13.66 -39.99
C VAL A 552 -52.70 -14.50 -40.63
N VAL A 553 -53.56 -15.15 -39.83
CA VAL A 553 -54.69 -15.96 -40.32
C VAL A 553 -55.73 -15.08 -41.02
N ASP A 554 -56.09 -13.94 -40.45
CA ASP A 554 -57.10 -13.01 -40.99
C ASP A 554 -56.69 -12.51 -42.38
N ARG A 555 -55.40 -12.23 -42.60
CA ARG A 555 -54.87 -11.82 -43.90
C ARG A 555 -55.15 -12.83 -45.02
N PHE A 556 -55.19 -14.12 -44.71
CA PHE A 556 -55.48 -15.18 -45.68
C PHE A 556 -56.96 -15.59 -45.69
N SER A 557 -57.76 -15.15 -44.71
CA SER A 557 -59.17 -15.51 -44.57
C SER A 557 -60.09 -14.81 -45.58
N ALA A 558 -59.59 -13.81 -46.32
CA ALA A 558 -60.31 -13.18 -47.43
C ALA A 558 -60.23 -13.98 -48.76
N GLY A 559 -59.49 -15.10 -48.78
CA GLY A 559 -59.34 -15.97 -49.94
C GLY A 559 -60.44 -17.03 -50.11
N PRO A 560 -60.35 -17.90 -51.13
CA PRO A 560 -61.36 -18.93 -51.42
C PRO A 560 -61.34 -20.13 -50.45
N VAL A 561 -60.38 -20.20 -49.53
CA VAL A 561 -60.20 -21.33 -48.59
C VAL A 561 -60.74 -20.93 -47.22
N LEU A 562 -61.60 -21.77 -46.62
CA LEU A 562 -62.10 -21.55 -45.27
C LEU A 562 -61.03 -21.91 -44.23
N ILE A 563 -60.49 -20.91 -43.53
CA ILE A 563 -59.44 -21.10 -42.52
C ILE A 563 -60.06 -21.10 -41.12
N SER A 564 -59.77 -22.15 -40.34
CA SER A 564 -60.14 -22.25 -38.93
C SER A 564 -58.88 -22.20 -38.06
N ALA A 565 -58.90 -21.41 -36.98
CA ALA A 565 -57.77 -21.25 -36.08
C ALA A 565 -58.14 -21.67 -34.64
N ASP A 566 -57.33 -22.55 -34.06
CA ASP A 566 -57.41 -23.02 -32.69
C ASP A 566 -56.08 -22.71 -31.98
N LEU A 567 -56.00 -21.51 -31.38
CA LEU A 567 -54.75 -20.93 -30.87
C LEU A 567 -54.74 -20.94 -29.33
N ALA A 568 -54.23 -22.01 -28.74
CA ALA A 568 -54.08 -22.10 -27.28
C ALA A 568 -53.01 -21.10 -26.77
N ASP A 569 -53.11 -20.74 -25.49
CA ASP A 569 -52.12 -19.88 -24.85
C ASP A 569 -50.87 -20.72 -24.55
N THR A 570 -49.75 -20.35 -25.13
CA THR A 570 -48.48 -21.06 -24.96
C THR A 570 -47.66 -20.55 -23.78
N GLY A 571 -48.07 -19.44 -23.14
CA GLY A 571 -47.22 -18.66 -22.24
C GLY A 571 -46.02 -18.05 -22.97
N PRO A 572 -45.08 -17.43 -22.23
CA PRO A 572 -43.92 -16.75 -22.82
C PRO A 572 -43.00 -17.75 -23.51
N LEU A 573 -42.57 -17.41 -24.72
CA LEU A 573 -41.59 -18.14 -25.51
C LEU A 573 -40.37 -17.26 -25.76
N SER A 574 -39.29 -17.84 -26.27
CA SER A 574 -38.19 -17.04 -26.79
C SER A 574 -38.63 -16.31 -28.06
N GLU A 575 -38.14 -15.10 -28.28
CA GLU A 575 -38.39 -14.29 -29.48
C GLU A 575 -38.13 -15.07 -30.79
N GLY A 576 -37.09 -15.92 -30.76
CA GLY A 576 -36.76 -16.82 -31.86
C GLY A 576 -37.84 -17.87 -32.14
N ALA A 577 -38.47 -18.43 -31.10
CA ALA A 577 -39.56 -19.39 -31.23
C ALA A 577 -40.85 -18.73 -31.73
N GLU A 578 -41.21 -17.55 -31.20
CA GLU A 578 -42.38 -16.79 -31.65
C GLU A 578 -42.27 -16.41 -33.12
N THR A 579 -41.10 -15.92 -33.53
CA THR A 579 -40.84 -15.58 -34.93
C THR A 579 -40.90 -16.81 -35.84
N ALA A 580 -40.38 -17.96 -35.41
CA ALA A 580 -40.45 -19.20 -36.18
C ALA A 580 -41.89 -19.69 -36.36
N ILE A 581 -42.72 -19.60 -35.32
CA ILE A 581 -44.16 -19.98 -35.37
C ILE A 581 -44.93 -19.07 -36.33
N LEU A 582 -44.74 -17.75 -36.25
CA LEU A 582 -45.38 -16.79 -37.15
C LEU A 582 -45.00 -17.03 -38.62
N ARG A 583 -43.72 -17.26 -38.90
CA ARG A 583 -43.23 -17.55 -40.26
C ARG A 583 -43.76 -18.87 -40.79
N ALA A 584 -43.72 -19.92 -39.98
CA ALA A 584 -44.23 -21.24 -40.37
C ALA A 584 -45.72 -21.17 -40.70
N THR A 585 -46.50 -20.41 -39.94
CA THR A 585 -47.93 -20.20 -40.20
C THR A 585 -48.14 -19.45 -41.52
N ALA A 586 -47.43 -18.34 -41.74
CA ALA A 586 -47.57 -17.55 -42.96
C ALA A 586 -47.16 -18.33 -44.23
N GLU A 587 -46.05 -19.07 -44.17
CA GLU A 587 -45.55 -19.86 -45.30
C GLU A 587 -46.48 -21.05 -45.60
N ALA A 588 -46.97 -21.74 -44.56
CA ALA A 588 -47.91 -22.84 -44.73
C ALA A 588 -49.24 -22.35 -45.34
N LEU A 589 -49.82 -21.25 -44.84
CA LEU A 589 -51.04 -20.66 -45.40
C LEU A 589 -50.84 -20.16 -46.84
N ALA A 590 -49.70 -19.57 -47.16
CA ALA A 590 -49.38 -19.17 -48.53
C ALA A 590 -49.32 -20.38 -49.48
N ASN A 591 -48.73 -21.50 -49.02
CA ASN A 591 -48.69 -22.74 -49.79
C ASN A 591 -50.08 -23.34 -50.00
N VAL A 592 -50.94 -23.30 -48.97
CA VAL A 592 -52.34 -23.72 -49.09
C VAL A 592 -53.05 -22.91 -50.17
N VAL A 593 -53.00 -21.58 -50.11
CA VAL A 593 -53.70 -20.71 -51.06
C VAL A 593 -53.17 -20.84 -52.50
N ARG A 594 -51.86 -21.06 -52.66
CA ARG A 594 -51.22 -21.10 -53.99
C ARG A 594 -51.25 -22.48 -54.65
N HIS A 595 -51.22 -23.56 -53.87
CA HIS A 595 -50.88 -24.90 -54.40
C HIS A 595 -51.87 -26.01 -54.03
N SER A 596 -52.69 -25.87 -52.98
CA SER A 596 -53.45 -27.01 -52.46
C SER A 596 -54.76 -27.32 -53.19
N GLY A 597 -55.43 -26.31 -53.75
CA GLY A 597 -56.82 -26.44 -54.21
C GLY A 597 -57.83 -26.81 -53.09
N ALA A 598 -57.42 -26.67 -51.82
CA ALA A 598 -58.21 -27.01 -50.64
C ALA A 598 -59.46 -26.15 -50.49
N GLN A 599 -60.50 -26.71 -49.87
CA GLN A 599 -61.68 -25.97 -49.43
C GLN A 599 -61.53 -25.50 -47.99
N THR A 600 -60.82 -26.26 -47.16
CA THR A 600 -60.64 -25.96 -45.75
C THR A 600 -59.19 -26.07 -45.31
N CYS A 601 -58.82 -25.23 -44.34
CA CYS A 601 -57.51 -25.26 -43.69
C CYS A 601 -57.68 -25.05 -42.18
N ARG A 602 -56.89 -25.77 -41.39
CA ARG A 602 -56.89 -25.69 -39.93
C ARG A 602 -55.51 -25.32 -39.42
N VAL A 603 -55.44 -24.25 -38.65
CA VAL A 603 -54.25 -23.81 -37.91
C VAL A 603 -54.47 -24.11 -36.43
N ALA A 604 -53.61 -24.90 -35.82
CA ALA A 604 -53.68 -25.23 -34.40
C ALA A 604 -52.33 -24.94 -33.73
N LEU A 605 -52.37 -24.23 -32.59
CA LEU A 605 -51.21 -23.99 -31.74
C LEU A 605 -51.51 -24.52 -30.33
N GLY A 606 -50.59 -25.31 -29.79
CA GLY A 606 -50.70 -25.86 -28.45
C GLY A 606 -49.36 -26.03 -27.75
N ARG A 607 -49.39 -26.09 -26.42
CA ARG A 607 -48.23 -26.43 -25.59
C ARG A 607 -48.51 -27.69 -24.79
N GLU A 608 -47.63 -28.67 -24.89
CA GLU A 608 -47.73 -29.94 -24.16
C GLU A 608 -46.32 -30.44 -23.80
N ASN A 609 -46.13 -30.93 -22.57
CA ASN A 609 -44.87 -31.57 -22.12
C ASN A 609 -43.61 -30.72 -22.35
N GLY A 610 -43.70 -29.39 -22.21
CA GLY A 610 -42.57 -28.48 -22.41
C GLY A 610 -42.19 -28.24 -23.88
N GLN A 611 -43.05 -28.62 -24.83
CA GLN A 611 -42.91 -28.28 -26.24
C GLN A 611 -44.12 -27.50 -26.75
N VAL A 612 -43.88 -26.53 -27.63
CA VAL A 612 -44.91 -25.85 -28.41
C VAL A 612 -45.01 -26.52 -29.77
N THR A 613 -46.23 -26.85 -30.16
CA THR A 613 -46.54 -27.48 -31.44
C THR A 613 -47.49 -26.59 -32.23
N LEU A 614 -47.04 -26.17 -33.41
CA LEU A 614 -47.87 -25.56 -34.45
C LEU A 614 -48.20 -26.61 -35.49
N THR A 615 -49.48 -26.75 -35.84
CA THR A 615 -49.96 -27.63 -36.90
C THR A 615 -50.80 -26.84 -37.89
N VAL A 616 -50.47 -26.92 -39.18
CA VAL A 616 -51.28 -26.35 -40.27
C VAL A 616 -51.68 -27.49 -41.20
N SER A 617 -52.98 -27.72 -41.39
CA SER A 617 -53.49 -28.84 -42.19
C SER A 617 -54.55 -28.38 -43.18
N ASP A 618 -54.44 -28.80 -44.44
CA ASP A 618 -55.43 -28.57 -45.49
C ASP A 618 -56.05 -29.88 -46.00
N ASP A 619 -57.20 -29.78 -46.67
CA ASP A 619 -57.92 -30.88 -47.33
C ASP A 619 -57.69 -30.92 -48.87
N GLY A 620 -56.58 -30.36 -49.33
CA GLY A 620 -56.26 -30.25 -50.74
C GLY A 620 -55.76 -31.54 -51.40
N ILE A 621 -55.19 -31.41 -52.60
CA ILE A 621 -54.71 -32.55 -53.41
C ILE A 621 -53.42 -33.19 -52.87
N GLY A 622 -52.80 -32.59 -51.85
CA GLY A 622 -51.49 -32.96 -51.34
C GLY A 622 -50.35 -32.63 -52.30
N ILE A 623 -49.12 -32.86 -51.85
CA ILE A 623 -47.89 -32.74 -52.65
C ILE A 623 -47.72 -34.04 -53.47
N THR A 624 -48.00 -33.99 -54.78
CA THR A 624 -47.84 -35.12 -55.71
C THR A 624 -46.51 -35.05 -56.47
N GLY A 625 -45.62 -36.02 -56.22
CA GLY A 625 -44.36 -36.20 -56.97
C GLY A 625 -43.11 -36.02 -56.11
N ALA A 626 -41.95 -36.45 -56.63
CA ALA A 626 -40.61 -36.25 -56.04
C ALA A 626 -40.15 -34.77 -56.10
N GLU A 627 -41.08 -33.84 -55.95
CA GLU A 627 -40.80 -32.41 -55.89
C GLU A 627 -40.13 -32.11 -54.55
N THR A 628 -38.87 -31.72 -54.64
CA THR A 628 -38.11 -31.23 -53.49
C THR A 628 -38.89 -30.10 -52.82
N PRO A 629 -39.03 -30.11 -51.47
CA PRO A 629 -39.70 -29.04 -50.75
C PRO A 629 -39.12 -27.69 -51.19
N GLY A 630 -39.99 -26.75 -51.55
CA GLY A 630 -39.59 -25.40 -51.95
C GLY A 630 -38.68 -24.74 -50.90
N LEU A 631 -37.92 -23.72 -51.31
CA LEU A 631 -36.93 -23.04 -50.48
C LEU A 631 -37.50 -22.61 -49.11
N GLY A 632 -38.78 -22.21 -49.04
CA GLY A 632 -39.45 -21.84 -47.80
C GLY A 632 -39.57 -22.97 -46.76
N LEU A 633 -40.00 -24.17 -47.17
CA LEU A 633 -40.15 -25.32 -46.28
C LEU A 633 -38.79 -25.88 -45.82
N ARG A 634 -37.75 -25.79 -46.66
CA ARG A 634 -36.37 -26.14 -46.27
C ARG A 634 -35.80 -25.17 -45.24
N SER A 635 -36.03 -23.87 -45.45
CA SER A 635 -35.61 -22.82 -44.52
C SER A 635 -36.28 -22.98 -43.15
N LEU A 636 -37.57 -23.32 -43.12
CA LEU A 636 -38.30 -23.60 -41.88
C LEU A 636 -37.75 -24.82 -41.13
N ARG A 637 -37.37 -25.89 -41.83
CA ARG A 637 -36.76 -27.06 -41.19
C ARG A 637 -35.40 -26.74 -40.57
N ALA A 638 -34.52 -26.08 -41.31
CA ALA A 638 -33.21 -25.66 -40.81
C ALA A 638 -33.34 -24.71 -39.60
N ARG A 639 -34.31 -23.79 -39.64
CA ARG A 639 -34.58 -22.86 -38.52
C ARG A 639 -35.15 -23.58 -37.29
N ALA A 640 -36.02 -24.56 -37.48
CA ALA A 640 -36.54 -25.38 -36.38
C ALA A 640 -35.41 -26.15 -35.68
N GLU A 641 -34.50 -26.75 -36.45
CA GLU A 641 -33.32 -27.46 -35.91
C GLU A 641 -32.38 -26.53 -35.13
N GLN A 642 -32.14 -25.30 -35.63
CA GLN A 642 -31.35 -24.29 -34.91
C GLN A 642 -31.93 -23.92 -33.54
N LEU A 643 -33.26 -23.98 -33.40
CA LEU A 643 -33.98 -23.69 -32.17
C LEU A 643 -34.17 -24.94 -31.28
N GLY A 644 -33.50 -26.06 -31.60
CA GLY A 644 -33.62 -27.32 -30.87
C GLY A 644 -34.95 -28.03 -31.08
N GLY A 645 -35.67 -27.70 -32.16
CA GLY A 645 -36.95 -28.27 -32.55
C GLY A 645 -36.90 -29.06 -33.85
N ARG A 646 -38.08 -29.36 -34.42
CA ARG A 646 -38.23 -30.07 -35.70
C ARG A 646 -39.43 -29.59 -36.50
N CYS A 647 -39.34 -29.71 -37.82
CA CYS A 647 -40.43 -29.44 -38.74
C CYS A 647 -40.70 -30.64 -39.66
N ASP A 648 -41.85 -31.25 -39.47
CA ASP A 648 -42.33 -32.44 -40.18
C ASP A 648 -43.44 -32.04 -41.16
N ILE A 649 -43.42 -32.64 -42.35
CA ILE A 649 -44.44 -32.41 -43.39
C ILE A 649 -44.98 -33.77 -43.77
N ALA A 650 -46.26 -34.00 -43.48
CA ALA A 650 -46.99 -35.17 -43.90
C ALA A 650 -47.91 -34.76 -45.06
N SER A 651 -47.82 -35.46 -46.18
CA SER A 651 -48.63 -35.18 -47.37
C SER A 651 -49.22 -36.49 -47.90
N SER A 652 -50.50 -36.44 -48.25
CA SER A 652 -51.21 -37.55 -48.89
C SER A 652 -52.16 -37.00 -49.95
N GLY A 653 -52.75 -37.84 -50.80
CA GLY A 653 -53.75 -37.41 -51.79
C GLY A 653 -55.04 -36.83 -51.19
N ALA A 654 -55.14 -36.71 -49.87
CA ALA A 654 -56.25 -36.11 -49.13
C ALA A 654 -55.87 -34.82 -48.39
N GLY A 655 -54.67 -34.27 -48.60
CA GLY A 655 -54.22 -32.99 -48.03
C GLY A 655 -52.78 -32.97 -47.54
N THR A 656 -52.33 -31.80 -47.08
CA THR A 656 -51.00 -31.59 -46.48
C THR A 656 -51.10 -31.14 -45.03
N THR A 657 -50.23 -31.66 -44.17
CA THR A 657 -50.07 -31.24 -42.78
C THR A 657 -48.61 -30.85 -42.49
N VAL A 658 -48.40 -29.60 -42.10
CA VAL A 658 -47.11 -29.08 -41.62
C VAL A 658 -47.13 -29.02 -40.10
N THR A 659 -46.18 -29.68 -39.45
CA THR A 659 -46.05 -29.71 -37.98
C THR A 659 -44.70 -29.17 -37.55
N LEU A 660 -44.70 -28.02 -36.86
CA LEU A 660 -43.51 -27.43 -36.25
C LEU A 660 -43.55 -27.68 -34.73
N ARG A 661 -42.48 -28.27 -34.18
CA ARG A 661 -42.31 -28.53 -32.75
C ARG A 661 -41.07 -27.82 -32.23
N LEU A 662 -41.24 -26.95 -31.24
CA LEU A 662 -40.15 -26.19 -30.61
C LEU A 662 -40.14 -26.41 -29.09
N PRO A 663 -38.97 -26.41 -28.44
CA PRO A 663 -38.89 -26.47 -26.98
C PRO A 663 -39.43 -25.16 -26.36
N ALA A 664 -40.27 -25.29 -25.33
CA ALA A 664 -40.86 -24.16 -24.61
C ALA A 664 -39.92 -23.70 -23.48
N HIS A 665 -38.70 -23.26 -23.83
CA HIS A 665 -37.81 -22.64 -22.85
C HIS A 665 -38.19 -21.17 -22.69
N ALA A 666 -38.54 -20.78 -21.46
CA ALA A 666 -38.61 -19.38 -21.09
C ALA A 666 -37.19 -18.78 -21.23
N ALA A 667 -37.09 -17.52 -21.64
CA ALA A 667 -35.84 -16.80 -21.51
C ALA A 667 -35.43 -16.80 -20.02
N ASP A 668 -34.43 -17.61 -19.66
CA ASP A 668 -33.74 -17.51 -18.38
C ASP A 668 -32.95 -16.19 -18.35
N GLY A 669 -33.64 -15.12 -18.01
CA GLY A 669 -33.05 -13.95 -17.39
C GLY A 669 -32.83 -14.26 -15.90
N GLY A 670 -31.67 -14.82 -15.55
CA GLY A 670 -31.19 -14.87 -14.17
C GLY A 670 -30.62 -16.23 -13.73
N GLY A 671 -29.29 -16.35 -13.73
CA GLY A 671 -28.58 -17.38 -12.96
C GLY A 671 -28.73 -17.18 -11.43
N PRO A 672 -28.45 -18.20 -10.61
CA PRO A 672 -29.15 -18.51 -9.36
C PRO A 672 -28.68 -17.71 -8.14
N ALA A 673 -29.56 -17.66 -7.14
CA ALA A 673 -29.39 -17.06 -5.81
C ALA A 673 -28.34 -17.75 -4.92
#